data_AF-A0A2E6WC95-F1
#
_entry.id   AF-A0A2E6WC95-F1
#
_cell.length_a   1.000
_cell.length_b   1.000
_cell.length_c   1.000
_cell.angle_alpha   90.00
_cell.angle_beta   90.00
_cell.angle_gamma   90.00
#
_symmetry.space_group_name_H-M   'P 1'
#
loop_
_entity.id
_entity.type
_entity.pdbx_description
1 polymer ?
#
loop_
_entity_poly.entity_id
_entity_poly.type
_entity_poly.pdbx_seq_one_letter_code
_entity_poly.pdbx_strand_id
1 'polypeptide(L)'
;MILQRDVDVPIWGYAEPDAKITVEFAGQSKTVNANKRGDWIVRLNALQSSKTERVMRIKEGNEIVIELGGVLVGEVWFSSGQSNMVWLANSSMCRDLATELARSEDDIPIREISIETVSALYPQKHATSTDGWKTHKQAGGFSALSLAFAYELYKDLDVPVGILLSAHSNTRIEAFTERTAIERHESLQSDVKLIHDADPLLPAGQSSFKKYYSDLRAWQKAAIAAIDSESRLPARPGLPGIAGMWRGPTQFFNGKINPVVPYAIRGAIWCQGTSNSGDGRIYASRMEALLDGWRAAWGMPDMPFYFTQMQCYGTPDPNVVGFADIRQAQHLFFMNNRENVGMVVQSDLNSARPQGIHYFNKLHPGMRMARWALAQTYGKDVAYTGPIYAGYEVQNDKVVVSFEVDSLFGGLMVGSKGMAKDYQQEGAYVEPARESPDAELNHFRLCGEDRVWHPAKAMIAGEKVVVTSEQVLKPIGVQYAYSAVPENSNLYNKAGLPATPFAVIEGEFIFEEDDAEKVAAIKARYAKFTDPDYPILQVVEYFRDGAVIQRNQTIPIWGHANEGEEVTVTLGGVTKKTVANEAQQWALEFPPMAASSTPIELTLKSSHGFERGVRDILVGDVWYVTGSTQLTSELAYSNRNQDGTPPEAMPLVREFRRKTAASSFATPRKRKFETGGGRYRSAWLTAEWESGHEGVSMFAYHFAKSLGRKGVPQGFITMSAGQGQLQASPLSWTSYAGVQKLKTNAFQSRLNQLFMQYANTDVAKDALDEHIVDVQSFVETVVKRSKNGVDETDGVPLSAPPFPEAGRSDEIPADSIPTYTYNWCISPMVPMAVAGVIWVPSKNSLGYEPGLYGEELEIFAGSLGDTFGLEGVPFIYAQPAAGLVEGLTAPDLPNSASIQFAEWPKTLAEIAKQLAEKVE
;
A
#
# COMPACT_ATOMS: atom_id res chain seq x y z
N MET A 1 -29.16 -16.21 9.02
CA MET A 1 -28.25 -15.89 10.15
C MET A 1 -28.18 -17.07 11.11
N ILE A 2 -27.21 -17.08 12.04
CA ILE A 2 -27.04 -18.14 13.05
C ILE A 2 -26.88 -17.48 14.42
N LEU A 3 -27.71 -17.86 15.39
CA LEU A 3 -27.58 -17.42 16.79
C LEU A 3 -26.75 -18.41 17.60
N GLN A 4 -25.96 -17.91 18.55
CA GLN A 4 -25.14 -18.74 19.44
C GLN A 4 -26.01 -19.57 20.40
N ARG A 5 -25.69 -20.85 20.53
CA ARG A 5 -26.31 -21.77 21.48
C ARG A 5 -25.68 -21.68 22.88
N ASP A 6 -26.40 -22.20 23.86
CA ASP A 6 -25.94 -22.44 25.25
C ASP A 6 -25.53 -21.19 26.04
N VAL A 7 -25.83 -19.99 25.54
CA VAL A 7 -25.62 -18.71 26.23
C VAL A 7 -26.83 -17.81 26.01
N ASP A 8 -27.00 -16.81 26.85
CA ASP A 8 -28.01 -15.78 26.64
C ASP A 8 -27.72 -14.99 25.37
N VAL A 9 -28.69 -14.92 24.46
CA VAL A 9 -28.52 -14.29 23.14
C VAL A 9 -29.10 -12.88 23.17
N PRO A 10 -28.25 -11.83 23.09
CA PRO A 10 -28.72 -10.47 22.99
C PRO A 10 -29.25 -10.21 21.58
N ILE A 11 -30.45 -9.64 21.53
CA ILE A 11 -31.08 -9.03 20.37
C ILE A 11 -31.29 -7.57 20.73
N TRP A 12 -30.74 -6.65 19.94
CA TRP A 12 -30.76 -5.23 20.23
C TRP A 12 -31.10 -4.42 18.99
N GLY A 13 -31.46 -3.17 19.20
CA GLY A 13 -31.76 -2.24 18.13
C GLY A 13 -32.22 -0.90 18.68
N TYR A 14 -32.93 -0.17 17.83
CA TYR A 14 -33.42 1.18 18.08
C TYR A 14 -34.91 1.25 17.81
N ALA A 15 -35.61 2.09 18.56
CA ALA A 15 -37.02 2.42 18.39
C ALA A 15 -37.28 3.81 18.96
N GLU A 16 -38.51 4.32 18.85
CA GLU A 16 -38.89 5.54 19.54
C GLU A 16 -38.69 5.41 21.06
N PRO A 17 -38.34 6.49 21.79
CA PRO A 17 -38.19 6.43 23.24
C PRO A 17 -39.42 5.85 23.94
N ASP A 18 -39.20 4.99 24.93
CA ASP A 18 -40.23 4.26 25.67
C ASP A 18 -41.08 3.27 24.82
N ALA A 19 -40.76 3.06 23.54
CA ALA A 19 -41.46 2.08 22.70
C ALA A 19 -41.34 0.66 23.30
N LYS A 20 -42.46 -0.05 23.36
CA LYS A 20 -42.53 -1.42 23.88
C LYS A 20 -42.16 -2.41 22.79
N ILE A 21 -40.96 -2.98 22.88
CA ILE A 21 -40.42 -3.92 21.91
C ILE A 21 -40.54 -5.35 22.43
N THR A 22 -41.11 -6.25 21.61
CA THR A 22 -41.21 -7.68 21.92
C THR A 22 -40.48 -8.51 20.87
N VAL A 23 -39.56 -9.35 21.30
CA VAL A 23 -38.83 -10.30 20.45
C VAL A 23 -39.39 -11.70 20.65
N GLU A 24 -39.82 -12.33 19.57
CA GLU A 24 -40.32 -13.71 19.54
C GLU A 24 -39.41 -14.59 18.70
N PHE A 25 -38.85 -15.63 19.32
CA PHE A 25 -38.00 -16.61 18.64
C PHE A 25 -37.93 -17.93 19.40
N ALA A 26 -37.98 -19.05 18.68
CA ALA A 26 -37.79 -20.40 19.24
C ALA A 26 -38.67 -20.70 20.47
N GLY A 27 -39.93 -20.26 20.45
CA GLY A 27 -40.89 -20.43 21.56
C GLY A 27 -40.71 -19.46 22.73
N GLN A 28 -39.70 -18.59 22.70
CA GLN A 28 -39.53 -17.50 23.65
C GLN A 28 -40.26 -16.25 23.15
N SER A 29 -40.83 -15.49 24.08
CA SER A 29 -41.35 -14.14 23.86
C SER A 29 -40.86 -13.26 25.02
N LYS A 30 -40.07 -12.24 24.71
CA LYS A 30 -39.48 -11.34 25.71
C LYS A 30 -39.70 -9.89 25.29
N THR A 31 -40.03 -9.05 26.27
CA THR A 31 -40.39 -7.64 26.04
C THR A 31 -39.47 -6.73 26.84
N VAL A 32 -39.07 -5.62 26.25
CA VAL A 32 -38.38 -4.50 26.89
C VAL A 32 -38.98 -3.18 26.40
N ASN A 33 -38.81 -2.10 27.15
CA ASN A 33 -39.06 -0.76 26.62
C ASN A 33 -37.75 -0.16 26.17
N ALA A 34 -37.74 0.48 25.00
CA ALA A 34 -36.61 1.31 24.57
C ALA A 34 -36.33 2.39 25.62
N ASN A 35 -35.05 2.65 25.86
CA ASN A 35 -34.64 3.67 26.81
C ASN A 35 -34.98 5.09 26.27
N LYS A 36 -34.65 6.14 27.03
CA LYS A 36 -34.91 7.53 26.62
C LYS A 36 -34.18 7.96 25.34
N ARG A 37 -33.18 7.20 24.90
CA ARG A 37 -32.42 7.39 23.66
C ARG A 37 -32.92 6.50 22.52
N GLY A 38 -33.92 5.66 22.76
CA GLY A 38 -34.41 4.69 21.77
C GLY A 38 -33.63 3.38 21.72
N ASP A 39 -32.53 3.20 22.47
CA ASP A 39 -31.80 1.94 22.49
C ASP A 39 -32.62 0.88 23.26
N TRP A 40 -32.66 -0.35 22.74
CA TRP A 40 -33.24 -1.49 23.44
C TRP A 40 -32.40 -2.75 23.28
N ILE A 41 -32.43 -3.61 24.28
CA ILE A 41 -31.81 -4.93 24.24
C ILE A 41 -32.70 -5.95 24.98
N VAL A 42 -32.96 -7.07 24.32
CA VAL A 42 -33.62 -8.25 24.88
C VAL A 42 -32.61 -9.38 24.86
N ARG A 43 -32.43 -10.09 25.98
CA ARG A 43 -31.62 -11.30 26.02
C ARG A 43 -32.53 -12.51 26.00
N LEU A 44 -32.54 -13.27 24.91
CA LEU A 44 -33.18 -14.60 24.88
C LEU A 44 -32.41 -15.53 25.81
N ASN A 45 -33.11 -16.40 26.54
CA ASN A 45 -32.45 -17.45 27.32
C ASN A 45 -31.67 -18.39 26.37
N ALA A 46 -30.67 -19.08 26.92
CA ALA A 46 -29.91 -20.12 26.22
C ALA A 46 -30.76 -20.96 25.25
N LEU A 47 -30.36 -20.95 23.98
CA LEU A 47 -31.04 -21.65 22.90
C LEU A 47 -30.37 -23.01 22.65
N GLN A 48 -31.18 -24.03 22.37
CA GLN A 48 -30.71 -25.33 21.92
C GLN A 48 -30.36 -25.29 20.43
N SER A 49 -29.28 -25.95 20.02
CA SER A 49 -28.87 -26.04 18.62
C SER A 49 -29.99 -26.59 17.73
N SER A 50 -30.15 -26.02 16.54
CA SER A 50 -31.19 -26.43 15.59
C SER A 50 -30.77 -26.12 14.17
N LYS A 51 -30.75 -27.17 13.32
CA LYS A 51 -30.60 -27.06 11.86
C LYS A 51 -31.90 -26.64 11.16
N THR A 52 -33.03 -26.67 11.87
CA THR A 52 -34.31 -26.21 11.32
C THR A 52 -34.36 -24.69 11.35
N GLU A 53 -34.59 -24.09 10.18
CA GLU A 53 -34.81 -22.67 10.04
C GLU A 53 -36.09 -22.22 10.77
N ARG A 54 -35.99 -21.07 11.44
CA ARG A 54 -37.11 -20.45 12.16
C ARG A 54 -37.20 -18.97 11.80
N VAL A 55 -38.36 -18.40 12.10
CA VAL A 55 -38.64 -16.98 11.94
C VAL A 55 -38.47 -16.28 13.28
N MET A 56 -37.69 -15.21 13.32
CA MET A 56 -37.65 -14.26 14.43
C MET A 56 -38.55 -13.07 14.11
N ARG A 57 -39.40 -12.69 15.07
CA ARG A 57 -40.29 -11.53 14.94
C ARG A 57 -39.94 -10.50 15.98
N ILE A 58 -39.85 -9.23 15.56
CA ILE A 58 -39.73 -8.09 16.44
C ILE A 58 -41.01 -7.28 16.28
N LYS A 59 -41.69 -7.03 17.41
CA LYS A 59 -42.94 -6.29 17.48
C LYS A 59 -42.75 -4.98 18.22
N GLU A 60 -43.38 -3.93 17.73
CA GLU A 60 -43.58 -2.68 18.46
C GLU A 60 -45.06 -2.61 18.89
N GLY A 61 -45.30 -2.64 20.20
CA GLY A 61 -46.64 -2.88 20.73
C GLY A 61 -47.18 -4.26 20.30
N ASN A 62 -48.20 -4.27 19.45
CA ASN A 62 -48.81 -5.50 18.90
C ASN A 62 -48.49 -5.73 17.42
N GLU A 63 -47.83 -4.77 16.76
CA GLU A 63 -47.52 -4.83 15.32
C GLU A 63 -46.16 -5.48 15.09
N ILE A 64 -46.06 -6.39 14.12
CA ILE A 64 -44.77 -6.96 13.69
C ILE A 64 -44.09 -5.94 12.77
N VAL A 65 -43.01 -5.33 13.25
CA VAL A 65 -42.25 -4.31 12.51
C VAL A 65 -41.07 -4.91 11.74
N ILE A 66 -40.52 -6.02 12.22
CA ILE A 66 -39.43 -6.74 11.56
C ILE A 66 -39.70 -8.25 11.63
N GLU A 67 -39.58 -8.93 10.50
CA GLU A 67 -39.62 -10.39 10.40
C GLU A 67 -38.34 -10.90 9.71
N LEU A 68 -37.59 -11.75 10.41
CA LEU A 68 -36.32 -12.31 9.92
C LEU A 68 -36.48 -13.83 9.75
N GLY A 69 -36.49 -14.28 8.50
CA GLY A 69 -36.54 -15.70 8.14
C GLY A 69 -35.17 -16.38 8.13
N GLY A 70 -35.16 -17.71 8.07
CA GLY A 70 -33.93 -18.49 7.90
C GLY A 70 -32.97 -18.41 9.09
N VAL A 71 -33.47 -18.22 10.31
CA VAL A 71 -32.62 -18.13 11.51
C VAL A 71 -32.34 -19.54 12.04
N LEU A 72 -31.06 -19.88 12.17
CA LEU A 72 -30.58 -21.13 12.78
C LEU A 72 -30.00 -20.87 14.17
N VAL A 73 -29.77 -21.95 14.94
CA VAL A 73 -29.10 -21.89 16.25
C VAL A 73 -27.93 -22.87 16.26
N GLY A 74 -26.73 -22.40 16.58
CA GLY A 74 -25.50 -23.20 16.54
C GLY A 74 -24.32 -22.47 17.17
N GLU A 75 -23.12 -22.65 16.62
CA GLU A 75 -21.91 -21.94 17.06
C GLU A 75 -21.72 -20.68 16.21
N VAL A 76 -21.28 -19.59 16.83
CA VAL A 76 -20.96 -18.33 16.16
C VAL A 76 -19.56 -17.90 16.60
N TRP A 77 -18.68 -17.67 15.64
CA TRP A 77 -17.32 -17.21 15.90
C TRP A 77 -17.08 -15.83 15.28
N PHE A 78 -16.41 -14.96 16.03
CA PHE A 78 -15.92 -13.69 15.50
C PHE A 78 -14.61 -13.92 14.75
N SER A 79 -14.47 -13.34 13.57
CA SER A 79 -13.29 -13.53 12.72
C SER A 79 -12.75 -12.19 12.28
N SER A 80 -11.47 -11.92 12.54
CA SER A 80 -10.88 -10.62 12.26
C SER A 80 -9.40 -10.70 11.87
N GLY A 81 -8.86 -9.58 11.40
CA GLY A 81 -7.48 -9.46 10.94
C GLY A 81 -7.37 -8.66 9.65
N GLN A 82 -6.37 -8.99 8.85
CA GLN A 82 -6.04 -8.24 7.63
C GLN A 82 -6.20 -9.09 6.36
N SER A 83 -5.44 -8.77 5.32
CA SER A 83 -5.54 -9.33 3.96
C SER A 83 -5.60 -10.86 3.86
N ASN A 84 -4.88 -11.60 4.70
CA ASN A 84 -4.97 -13.07 4.69
C ASN A 84 -6.28 -13.59 5.32
N MET A 85 -6.90 -12.84 6.23
CA MET A 85 -8.26 -13.11 6.73
C MET A 85 -9.34 -12.68 5.72
N VAL A 86 -9.14 -11.60 4.98
CA VAL A 86 -10.09 -11.14 3.94
C VAL A 86 -10.07 -12.05 2.70
N TRP A 87 -9.01 -12.82 2.50
CA TRP A 87 -8.79 -13.58 1.27
C TRP A 87 -9.88 -14.62 1.01
N LEU A 88 -10.44 -14.61 -0.19
CA LEU A 88 -11.59 -15.44 -0.54
C LEU A 88 -11.22 -16.91 -0.76
N ALA A 89 -12.13 -17.81 -0.38
CA ALA A 89 -11.97 -19.26 -0.53
C ALA A 89 -11.70 -19.68 -1.97
N ASN A 90 -12.44 -19.13 -2.95
CA ASN A 90 -12.28 -19.47 -4.38
C ASN A 90 -10.91 -19.08 -4.97
N SER A 91 -10.20 -18.16 -4.31
CA SER A 91 -8.86 -17.69 -4.69
C SER A 91 -7.74 -18.34 -3.87
N SER A 92 -8.00 -19.47 -3.23
CA SER A 92 -7.08 -20.17 -2.32
C SER A 92 -7.17 -21.68 -2.47
N MET A 93 -6.39 -22.42 -1.67
CA MET A 93 -6.50 -23.89 -1.57
C MET A 93 -7.87 -24.35 -1.04
N CYS A 94 -8.68 -23.46 -0.45
CA CYS A 94 -10.05 -23.77 -0.05
C CYS A 94 -11.04 -23.82 -1.23
N ARG A 95 -10.60 -23.58 -2.48
CA ARG A 95 -11.49 -23.56 -3.66
C ARG A 95 -12.26 -24.86 -3.84
N ASP A 96 -11.60 -26.00 -3.64
CA ASP A 96 -12.22 -27.30 -3.90
C ASP A 96 -13.28 -27.60 -2.83
N LEU A 97 -12.95 -27.34 -1.55
CA LEU A 97 -13.93 -27.36 -0.45
C LEU A 97 -15.11 -26.42 -0.73
N ALA A 98 -14.85 -25.17 -1.12
CA ALA A 98 -15.90 -24.21 -1.42
C ALA A 98 -16.80 -24.67 -2.58
N THR A 99 -16.22 -25.34 -3.58
CA THR A 99 -16.95 -25.89 -4.73
C THR A 99 -17.80 -27.09 -4.32
N GLU A 100 -17.26 -27.98 -3.48
CA GLU A 100 -17.99 -29.11 -2.90
C GLU A 100 -19.20 -28.62 -2.11
N LEU A 101 -18.99 -27.69 -1.17
CA LEU A 101 -20.06 -27.09 -0.38
C LEU A 101 -21.11 -26.43 -1.28
N ALA A 102 -20.70 -25.60 -2.24
CA ALA A 102 -21.66 -24.91 -3.10
C ALA A 102 -22.51 -25.85 -3.97
N ARG A 103 -21.96 -27.01 -4.35
CA ARG A 103 -22.64 -28.04 -5.17
C ARG A 103 -23.48 -29.02 -4.35
N SER A 104 -23.34 -29.07 -3.03
CA SER A 104 -24.15 -29.95 -2.18
C SER A 104 -25.64 -29.65 -2.35
N GLU A 105 -26.46 -30.65 -2.66
CA GLU A 105 -27.92 -30.49 -2.67
C GLU A 105 -28.50 -30.45 -1.25
N ASP A 106 -27.82 -31.10 -0.29
CA ASP A 106 -28.13 -31.00 1.13
C ASP A 106 -27.64 -29.66 1.69
N ASP A 107 -28.46 -29.02 2.53
CA ASP A 107 -28.06 -27.79 3.20
C ASP A 107 -26.96 -28.07 4.23
N ILE A 108 -25.80 -27.45 3.99
CA ILE A 108 -24.70 -27.45 4.93
C ILE A 108 -24.83 -26.15 5.74
N PRO A 109 -25.17 -26.19 7.04
CA PRO A 109 -25.62 -25.02 7.81
C PRO A 109 -24.45 -24.12 8.26
N ILE A 110 -23.54 -23.79 7.34
CA ILE A 110 -22.42 -22.87 7.52
C ILE A 110 -22.80 -21.53 6.87
N ARG A 111 -22.65 -20.43 7.62
CA ARG A 111 -22.95 -19.08 7.12
C ARG A 111 -21.89 -18.07 7.53
N GLU A 112 -21.64 -17.09 6.68
CA GLU A 112 -20.72 -15.97 6.97
C GLU A 112 -21.41 -14.64 6.65
N ILE A 113 -21.27 -13.66 7.52
CA ILE A 113 -21.59 -12.26 7.24
C ILE A 113 -20.30 -11.43 7.33
N SER A 114 -20.08 -10.57 6.33
CA SER A 114 -18.97 -9.61 6.32
C SER A 114 -19.49 -8.24 6.71
N ILE A 115 -18.87 -7.62 7.70
CA ILE A 115 -19.18 -6.25 8.12
C ILE A 115 -18.43 -5.29 7.20
N GLU A 116 -19.07 -4.20 6.76
CA GLU A 116 -18.44 -3.17 5.94
C GLU A 116 -17.34 -2.44 6.70
N THR A 117 -16.39 -1.84 6.00
CA THR A 117 -15.30 -1.11 6.67
C THR A 117 -15.69 0.34 6.91
N VAL A 118 -15.88 0.68 8.18
CA VAL A 118 -16.03 2.07 8.65
C VAL A 118 -14.85 2.38 9.56
N SER A 119 -14.19 3.51 9.30
CA SER A 119 -13.18 4.11 10.18
C SER A 119 -13.85 5.20 10.99
N ALA A 120 -13.70 5.19 12.31
CA ALA A 120 -14.35 6.19 13.16
C ALA A 120 -13.48 6.59 14.35
N LEU A 121 -13.41 7.90 14.65
CA LEU A 121 -12.73 8.40 15.84
C LEU A 121 -13.41 7.99 17.15
N TYR A 122 -14.73 7.79 17.11
CA TYR A 122 -15.56 7.40 18.25
C TYR A 122 -16.33 6.13 17.92
N PRO A 123 -16.64 5.28 18.93
CA PRO A 123 -17.38 4.05 18.70
C PRO A 123 -18.68 4.30 17.94
N GLN A 124 -19.00 3.45 16.98
CA GLN A 124 -20.22 3.56 16.18
C GLN A 124 -21.23 2.52 16.64
N LYS A 125 -22.51 2.81 16.42
CA LYS A 125 -23.62 1.95 16.81
C LYS A 125 -24.12 1.03 15.69
N HIS A 126 -23.93 1.43 14.43
CA HIS A 126 -24.52 0.76 13.27
C HIS A 126 -23.46 0.04 12.44
N ALA A 127 -23.65 -1.27 12.26
CA ALA A 127 -22.93 -2.06 11.27
C ALA A 127 -23.76 -2.15 9.99
N THR A 128 -23.07 -2.13 8.86
CA THR A 128 -23.67 -2.45 7.56
C THR A 128 -22.99 -3.68 6.97
N SER A 129 -23.72 -4.39 6.12
CA SER A 129 -23.21 -5.50 5.32
C SER A 129 -23.96 -5.47 3.98
N THR A 130 -23.24 -5.33 2.87
CA THR A 130 -23.89 -5.26 1.56
C THR A 130 -24.55 -6.59 1.17
N ASP A 131 -23.93 -7.72 1.53
CA ASP A 131 -24.39 -9.06 1.13
C ASP A 131 -25.22 -9.77 2.21
N GLY A 132 -25.23 -9.26 3.45
CA GLY A 132 -25.82 -9.94 4.59
C GLY A 132 -25.20 -11.31 4.88
N TRP A 133 -25.99 -12.25 5.39
CA TRP A 133 -25.54 -13.62 5.69
C TRP A 133 -25.51 -14.49 4.44
N LYS A 134 -24.32 -14.84 3.98
CA LYS A 134 -24.09 -15.78 2.88
C LYS A 134 -24.24 -17.22 3.37
N THR A 135 -24.79 -18.11 2.54
CA THR A 135 -24.93 -19.55 2.85
C THR A 135 -23.81 -20.39 2.20
N HIS A 136 -23.79 -21.70 2.47
CA HIS A 136 -22.85 -22.65 1.85
C HIS A 136 -22.85 -22.59 0.31
N LYS A 137 -23.97 -22.23 -0.33
CA LYS A 137 -24.06 -21.99 -1.78
C LYS A 137 -23.12 -20.89 -2.28
N GLN A 138 -22.72 -19.98 -1.41
CA GLN A 138 -21.82 -18.87 -1.67
C GLN A 138 -20.44 -19.06 -1.02
N ALA A 139 -20.08 -20.29 -0.61
CA ALA A 139 -18.83 -20.60 0.09
C ALA A 139 -17.57 -20.08 -0.62
N GLY A 140 -17.59 -19.96 -1.96
CA GLY A 140 -16.49 -19.38 -2.73
C GLY A 140 -16.15 -17.92 -2.37
N GLY A 141 -17.15 -17.17 -1.87
CA GLY A 141 -17.01 -15.79 -1.41
C GLY A 141 -16.78 -15.64 0.09
N PHE A 142 -16.51 -16.73 0.82
CA PHE A 142 -16.18 -16.67 2.25
C PHE A 142 -14.71 -16.34 2.45
N SER A 143 -14.33 -15.86 3.64
CA SER A 143 -12.95 -15.91 4.10
C SER A 143 -12.45 -17.36 4.04
N ALA A 144 -11.31 -17.59 3.38
CA ALA A 144 -10.76 -18.92 3.21
C ALA A 144 -10.38 -19.59 4.55
N LEU A 145 -9.82 -18.81 5.47
CA LEU A 145 -9.47 -19.28 6.82
C LEU A 145 -10.73 -19.60 7.62
N SER A 146 -11.73 -18.73 7.56
CA SER A 146 -12.98 -18.88 8.30
C SER A 146 -13.83 -20.04 7.76
N LEU A 147 -13.83 -20.26 6.44
CA LEU A 147 -14.52 -21.40 5.82
C LEU A 147 -13.91 -22.72 6.27
N ALA A 148 -12.59 -22.85 6.21
CA ALA A 148 -11.89 -24.06 6.64
C ALA A 148 -12.10 -24.33 8.14
N PHE A 149 -12.03 -23.28 8.96
CA PHE A 149 -12.33 -23.34 10.39
C PHE A 149 -13.78 -23.82 10.66
N ALA A 150 -14.77 -23.17 10.03
CA ALA A 150 -16.17 -23.47 10.24
C ALA A 150 -16.55 -24.87 9.77
N TYR A 151 -15.98 -25.33 8.65
CA TYR A 151 -16.24 -26.65 8.10
C TYR A 151 -15.70 -27.78 9.00
N GLU A 152 -14.49 -27.65 9.53
CA GLU A 152 -13.96 -28.64 10.48
C GLU A 152 -14.78 -28.68 11.78
N LEU A 153 -15.20 -27.53 12.31
CA LEU A 153 -16.12 -27.51 13.45
C LEU A 153 -17.46 -28.18 13.14
N TYR A 154 -18.03 -27.91 11.97
CA TYR A 154 -19.30 -28.51 11.55
C TYR A 154 -19.20 -30.03 11.48
N LYS A 155 -18.12 -30.58 10.90
CA LYS A 155 -17.90 -32.03 10.81
C LYS A 155 -17.88 -32.74 12.16
N ASP A 156 -17.24 -32.13 13.16
CA ASP A 156 -17.07 -32.74 14.48
C ASP A 156 -18.22 -32.49 15.47
N LEU A 157 -18.88 -31.33 15.36
CA LEU A 157 -19.94 -30.92 16.28
C LEU A 157 -21.35 -31.20 15.74
N ASP A 158 -21.50 -31.34 14.42
CA ASP A 158 -22.77 -31.53 13.72
C ASP A 158 -23.84 -30.47 14.04
N VAL A 159 -23.43 -29.21 14.24
CA VAL A 159 -24.31 -28.06 14.50
C VAL A 159 -24.08 -26.94 13.49
N PRO A 160 -25.05 -26.05 13.25
CA PRO A 160 -24.83 -24.86 12.42
C PRO A 160 -23.63 -24.04 12.88
N VAL A 161 -22.84 -23.48 11.95
CA VAL A 161 -21.67 -22.65 12.27
C VAL A 161 -21.74 -21.31 11.54
N GLY A 162 -21.80 -20.23 12.31
CA GLY A 162 -21.81 -18.84 11.83
C GLY A 162 -20.47 -18.15 12.02
N ILE A 163 -20.07 -17.34 11.04
CA ILE A 163 -18.89 -16.48 11.11
C ILE A 163 -19.33 -15.01 11.01
N LEU A 164 -18.91 -14.21 11.99
CA LEU A 164 -18.96 -12.74 11.92
C LEU A 164 -17.60 -12.23 11.46
N LEU A 165 -17.46 -11.90 10.19
CA LEU A 165 -16.20 -11.44 9.61
C LEU A 165 -16.06 -9.92 9.71
N SER A 166 -15.05 -9.47 10.44
CA SER A 166 -14.65 -8.07 10.56
C SER A 166 -13.15 -7.92 10.32
N ALA A 167 -12.73 -7.93 9.05
CA ALA A 167 -11.32 -7.84 8.66
C ALA A 167 -11.09 -6.74 7.61
N HIS A 168 -9.86 -6.23 7.51
CA HIS A 168 -9.49 -5.25 6.48
C HIS A 168 -8.00 -5.28 6.13
N SER A 169 -7.69 -5.26 4.83
CA SER A 169 -6.32 -5.35 4.30
C SER A 169 -5.43 -4.16 4.66
N ASN A 170 -4.12 -4.42 4.80
CA ASN A 170 -3.10 -3.40 5.08
C ASN A 170 -3.40 -2.55 6.34
N THR A 171 -3.81 -3.22 7.41
CA THR A 171 -4.17 -2.59 8.68
C THR A 171 -3.30 -3.13 9.80
N ARG A 172 -2.79 -2.19 10.61
CA ARG A 172 -2.02 -2.49 11.82
C ARG A 172 -2.94 -2.87 12.98
N ILE A 173 -2.47 -3.70 13.90
CA ILE A 173 -3.28 -4.27 15.00
C ILE A 173 -3.98 -3.19 15.84
N GLU A 174 -3.31 -2.07 16.13
CA GLU A 174 -3.83 -1.01 16.99
C GLU A 174 -5.16 -0.40 16.50
N ALA A 175 -5.45 -0.47 15.19
CA ALA A 175 -6.73 0.00 14.65
C ALA A 175 -7.93 -0.86 15.08
N PHE A 176 -7.72 -2.15 15.35
CA PHE A 176 -8.76 -3.11 15.77
C PHE A 176 -8.90 -3.21 17.29
N THR A 177 -8.05 -2.52 18.04
CA THR A 177 -7.98 -2.58 19.49
C THR A 177 -8.89 -1.52 20.13
N GLU A 178 -9.58 -1.90 21.20
CA GLU A 178 -10.43 -0.99 21.97
C GLU A 178 -9.58 0.09 22.67
N ARG A 179 -10.07 1.34 22.68
CA ARG A 179 -9.36 2.50 23.22
C ARG A 179 -8.86 2.30 24.66
N THR A 180 -9.74 1.90 25.56
CA THR A 180 -9.43 1.76 27.00
C THR A 180 -8.33 0.71 27.22
N ALA A 181 -8.31 -0.37 26.44
CA ALA A 181 -7.27 -1.37 26.51
C ALA A 181 -5.89 -0.82 26.08
N ILE A 182 -5.85 0.04 25.05
CA ILE A 182 -4.60 0.77 24.69
C ILE A 182 -4.19 1.69 25.85
N GLU A 183 -5.13 2.45 26.41
CA GLU A 183 -4.86 3.41 27.50
C GLU A 183 -4.35 2.74 28.79
N ARG A 184 -4.77 1.51 29.07
CA ARG A 184 -4.33 0.75 30.25
C ARG A 184 -2.97 0.08 30.06
N HIS A 185 -2.53 -0.15 28.83
CA HIS A 185 -1.31 -0.89 28.56
C HIS A 185 -0.07 0.01 28.67
N GLU A 186 0.80 -0.27 29.63
CA GLU A 186 1.96 0.58 29.96
C GLU A 186 2.90 0.81 28.77
N SER A 187 3.17 -0.21 27.97
CA SER A 187 4.05 -0.12 26.79
C SER A 187 3.48 0.64 25.58
N LEU A 188 2.20 1.07 25.59
CA LEU A 188 1.52 1.66 24.42
C LEU A 188 1.36 3.19 24.50
N GLN A 189 2.19 3.89 25.29
CA GLN A 189 2.06 5.34 25.49
C GLN A 189 2.10 6.19 24.21
N SER A 190 2.80 5.72 23.16
CA SER A 190 2.79 6.40 21.85
C SER A 190 1.41 6.36 21.19
N ASP A 191 0.73 5.21 21.27
CA ASP A 191 -0.61 5.03 20.71
C ASP A 191 -1.63 5.82 21.55
N VAL A 192 -1.49 5.83 22.88
CA VAL A 192 -2.28 6.66 23.81
C VAL A 192 -2.17 8.14 23.46
N LYS A 193 -0.94 8.64 23.25
CA LYS A 193 -0.72 10.04 22.88
C LYS A 193 -1.44 10.40 21.57
N LEU A 194 -1.38 9.54 20.55
CA LEU A 194 -2.07 9.77 19.28
C LEU A 194 -3.59 9.82 19.45
N ILE A 195 -4.16 8.99 20.32
CA ILE A 195 -5.60 9.02 20.64
C ILE A 195 -5.94 10.32 21.38
N HIS A 196 -5.17 10.68 22.41
CA HIS A 196 -5.46 11.84 23.26
C HIS A 196 -5.29 13.18 22.54
N ASP A 197 -4.31 13.29 21.64
CA ASP A 197 -4.11 14.49 20.83
C ASP A 197 -5.28 14.72 19.85
N ALA A 198 -5.99 13.66 19.46
CA ALA A 198 -7.12 13.72 18.53
C ALA A 198 -8.48 13.94 19.19
N ASP A 199 -8.56 13.87 20.52
CA ASP A 199 -9.81 13.92 21.27
C ASP A 199 -10.01 15.31 21.92
N PRO A 200 -10.84 16.21 21.36
CA PRO A 200 -11.09 17.53 21.92
C PRO A 200 -11.88 17.50 23.25
N LEU A 201 -12.36 16.35 23.71
CA LEU A 201 -12.93 16.20 25.04
C LEU A 201 -11.85 16.18 26.13
N LEU A 202 -10.59 15.88 25.75
CA LEU A 202 -9.45 15.86 26.66
C LEU A 202 -8.63 17.16 26.62
N PRO A 203 -7.96 17.55 27.72
CA PRO A 203 -7.07 18.71 27.74
C PRO A 203 -5.94 18.65 26.71
N ALA A 204 -5.41 17.45 26.44
CA ALA A 204 -4.38 17.22 25.43
C ALA A 204 -4.89 17.53 24.02
N GLY A 205 -6.05 17.02 23.64
CA GLY A 205 -6.65 17.29 22.34
C GLY A 205 -7.07 18.75 22.18
N GLN A 206 -7.65 19.38 23.19
CA GLN A 206 -7.96 20.82 23.17
C GLN A 206 -6.71 21.67 22.87
N SER A 207 -5.60 21.33 23.54
CA SER A 207 -4.31 21.99 23.32
C SER A 207 -3.76 21.72 21.91
N SER A 208 -3.89 20.49 21.43
CA SER A 208 -3.41 20.06 20.11
C SER A 208 -4.19 20.70 18.96
N PHE A 209 -5.52 20.79 19.04
CA PHE A 209 -6.32 21.51 18.03
C PHE A 209 -6.05 23.01 18.04
N LYS A 210 -5.90 23.63 19.21
CA LYS A 210 -5.51 25.03 19.31
C LYS A 210 -4.15 25.28 18.65
N LYS A 211 -3.18 24.40 18.91
CA LYS A 211 -1.85 24.45 18.29
C LYS A 211 -1.95 24.26 16.77
N TYR A 212 -2.75 23.30 16.31
CA TYR A 212 -2.97 23.03 14.89
C TYR A 212 -3.42 24.28 14.10
N TYR A 213 -4.39 25.04 14.63
CA TYR A 213 -4.83 26.28 13.97
C TYR A 213 -3.71 27.32 13.86
N SER A 214 -2.91 27.49 14.92
CA SER A 214 -1.76 28.41 14.89
C SER A 214 -0.65 27.92 13.95
N ASP A 215 -0.38 26.62 13.93
CA ASP A 215 0.63 26.01 13.09
C ASP A 215 0.26 26.15 11.61
N LEU A 216 -1.03 26.00 11.27
CA LEU A 216 -1.54 26.18 9.91
C LEU A 216 -1.30 27.60 9.39
N ARG A 217 -1.61 28.62 10.20
CA ARG A 217 -1.38 30.03 9.83
C ARG A 217 0.12 30.34 9.73
N ALA A 218 0.93 29.82 10.65
CA ALA A 218 2.38 29.95 10.60
C ALA A 218 2.97 29.27 9.36
N TRP A 219 2.48 28.07 9.03
CA TRP A 219 2.86 27.33 7.83
C TRP A 219 2.52 28.11 6.57
N GLN A 220 1.30 28.64 6.44
CA GLN A 220 0.91 29.40 5.25
C GLN A 220 1.84 30.61 5.05
N LYS A 221 2.14 31.36 6.12
CA LYS A 221 3.08 32.48 6.05
C LYS A 221 4.48 32.03 5.59
N ALA A 222 4.99 30.94 6.15
CA ALA A 222 6.29 30.38 5.77
C ALA A 222 6.29 29.83 4.34
N ALA A 223 5.19 29.23 3.89
CA ALA A 223 5.03 28.72 2.53
C ALA A 223 4.98 29.87 1.52
N ILE A 224 4.28 30.96 1.80
CA ILE A 224 4.27 32.17 0.97
C ILE A 224 5.69 32.73 0.84
N ALA A 225 6.39 32.92 1.96
CA ALA A 225 7.76 33.43 1.95
C ALA A 225 8.69 32.53 1.13
N ALA A 226 8.54 31.20 1.26
CA ALA A 226 9.33 30.23 0.48
C ALA A 226 8.99 30.25 -1.02
N ILE A 227 7.73 30.51 -1.40
CA ILE A 227 7.36 30.71 -2.82
C ILE A 227 8.05 31.96 -3.36
N ASP A 228 7.98 33.07 -2.60
CA ASP A 228 8.53 34.37 -3.04
C ASP A 228 10.06 34.36 -3.15
N SER A 229 10.74 33.56 -2.32
CA SER A 229 12.20 33.39 -2.34
C SER A 229 12.69 32.20 -3.16
N GLU A 230 11.78 31.45 -3.80
CA GLU A 230 12.07 30.17 -4.49
C GLU A 230 12.79 29.13 -3.59
N SER A 231 12.58 29.20 -2.27
CA SER A 231 13.17 28.27 -1.29
C SER A 231 12.31 27.01 -1.10
N ARG A 232 12.83 26.04 -0.32
CA ARG A 232 12.12 24.79 -0.03
C ARG A 232 10.80 25.05 0.74
N LEU A 233 9.68 24.57 0.18
CA LEU A 233 8.37 24.67 0.83
C LEU A 233 8.33 23.89 2.17
N PRO A 234 7.79 24.49 3.25
CA PRO A 234 7.59 23.80 4.51
C PRO A 234 6.47 22.76 4.42
N ALA A 235 6.60 21.66 5.17
CA ALA A 235 5.55 20.65 5.26
C ALA A 235 4.32 21.22 5.98
N ARG A 236 3.13 21.00 5.40
CA ARG A 236 1.87 21.40 6.01
C ARG A 236 1.63 20.59 7.31
N PRO A 237 1.24 21.24 8.42
CA PRO A 237 0.80 20.54 9.62
C PRO A 237 -0.34 19.56 9.32
N GLY A 238 -0.25 18.35 9.87
CA GLY A 238 -1.33 17.37 9.84
C GLY A 238 -2.34 17.61 10.96
N LEU A 239 -3.53 17.05 10.82
CA LEU A 239 -4.53 17.03 11.90
C LEU A 239 -3.95 16.38 13.18
N PRO A 240 -4.37 16.81 14.38
CA PRO A 240 -3.88 16.26 15.64
C PRO A 240 -4.07 14.74 15.78
N GLY A 241 -3.01 14.05 16.22
CA GLY A 241 -3.08 12.63 16.57
C GLY A 241 -3.68 11.75 15.46
N ILE A 242 -4.63 10.89 15.83
CA ILE A 242 -5.39 10.05 14.89
C ILE A 242 -6.51 10.78 14.11
N ALA A 243 -6.76 12.08 14.33
CA ALA A 243 -7.94 12.78 13.79
C ALA A 243 -8.02 12.78 12.24
N GLY A 244 -6.86 12.75 11.57
CA GLY A 244 -6.74 12.62 10.11
C GLY A 244 -6.24 11.27 9.63
N MET A 245 -6.08 10.29 10.52
CA MET A 245 -5.72 8.92 10.14
C MET A 245 -6.98 8.17 9.72
N TRP A 246 -6.88 7.28 8.74
CA TRP A 246 -7.99 6.38 8.38
C TRP A 246 -7.87 4.99 9.02
N ARG A 247 -6.66 4.61 9.42
CA ARG A 247 -6.34 3.34 10.11
C ARG A 247 -5.55 3.60 11.39
N GLY A 248 -5.84 4.71 12.05
CA GLY A 248 -5.20 5.04 13.33
C GLY A 248 -5.61 4.05 14.42
N PRO A 249 -4.90 4.01 15.57
CA PRO A 249 -5.35 3.34 16.78
C PRO A 249 -6.86 3.49 17.03
N THR A 250 -7.52 2.41 17.48
CA THR A 250 -8.96 2.27 17.78
C THR A 250 -9.97 2.52 16.65
N GLN A 251 -9.58 3.01 15.47
CA GLN A 251 -10.56 3.49 14.50
C GLN A 251 -11.43 2.40 13.87
N PHE A 252 -10.88 1.23 13.61
CA PHE A 252 -11.64 0.09 13.09
C PHE A 252 -12.37 -0.64 14.20
N PHE A 253 -11.84 -0.65 15.43
CA PHE A 253 -12.62 -1.09 16.57
C PHE A 253 -13.92 -0.26 16.64
N ASN A 254 -13.78 1.05 16.65
CA ASN A 254 -14.89 1.99 16.75
C ASN A 254 -15.92 1.86 15.63
N GLY A 255 -15.47 1.92 14.36
CA GLY A 255 -16.39 1.94 13.23
C GLY A 255 -16.91 0.56 12.81
N LYS A 256 -16.14 -0.51 13.04
CA LYS A 256 -16.36 -1.82 12.44
C LYS A 256 -16.68 -2.92 13.45
N ILE A 257 -16.09 -2.88 14.64
CA ILE A 257 -16.22 -3.94 15.65
C ILE A 257 -17.27 -3.57 16.69
N ASN A 258 -17.22 -2.36 17.24
CA ASN A 258 -18.16 -1.88 18.25
C ASN A 258 -19.64 -2.04 17.84
N PRO A 259 -20.05 -1.77 16.59
CA PRO A 259 -21.46 -1.95 16.21
C PRO A 259 -21.97 -3.39 16.24
N VAL A 260 -21.08 -4.39 16.18
CA VAL A 260 -21.46 -5.81 16.28
C VAL A 260 -21.36 -6.35 17.70
N VAL A 261 -20.81 -5.58 18.63
CA VAL A 261 -20.89 -5.87 20.06
C VAL A 261 -22.32 -5.48 20.52
N PRO A 262 -23.07 -6.35 21.21
CA PRO A 262 -22.63 -7.55 21.90
C PRO A 262 -23.13 -8.87 21.26
N TYR A 263 -23.07 -9.05 19.92
CA TYR A 263 -23.52 -10.30 19.28
C TYR A 263 -22.94 -11.52 20.02
N ALA A 264 -23.80 -12.45 20.44
CA ALA A 264 -23.34 -13.62 21.18
C ALA A 264 -22.44 -14.49 20.29
N ILE A 265 -21.22 -14.72 20.76
CA ILE A 265 -20.19 -15.53 20.09
C ILE A 265 -19.64 -16.56 21.07
N ARG A 266 -19.04 -17.63 20.53
CA ARG A 266 -18.28 -18.61 21.30
C ARG A 266 -16.85 -18.14 21.58
N GLY A 267 -16.25 -17.43 20.63
CA GLY A 267 -14.86 -16.97 20.69
C GLY A 267 -14.45 -16.25 19.41
N ALA A 268 -13.16 -15.95 19.29
CA ALA A 268 -12.61 -15.19 18.18
C ALA A 268 -11.43 -15.90 17.49
N ILE A 269 -11.33 -15.72 16.16
CA ILE A 269 -10.17 -16.12 15.36
C ILE A 269 -9.48 -14.91 14.72
N TRP A 270 -8.14 -14.94 14.68
CA TRP A 270 -7.31 -13.80 14.29
C TRP A 270 -6.19 -14.16 13.31
N CYS A 271 -6.06 -13.37 12.23
CA CYS A 271 -4.93 -13.47 11.29
C CYS A 271 -4.43 -12.08 10.88
N GLN A 272 -3.37 -11.63 11.56
CA GLN A 272 -2.74 -10.33 11.33
C GLN A 272 -1.27 -10.36 11.75
N GLY A 273 -0.50 -9.39 11.25
CA GLY A 273 0.88 -9.12 11.66
C GLY A 273 1.75 -8.55 10.54
N THR A 274 1.30 -8.63 9.29
CA THR A 274 2.10 -8.16 8.13
C THR A 274 2.38 -6.67 8.19
N SER A 275 1.36 -5.85 8.48
CA SER A 275 1.53 -4.39 8.57
C SER A 275 2.30 -3.95 9.83
N ASN A 276 2.54 -4.88 10.77
CA ASN A 276 3.33 -4.69 11.99
C ASN A 276 4.65 -5.48 11.93
N SER A 277 5.07 -6.00 10.78
CA SER A 277 6.22 -6.91 10.68
C SER A 277 7.57 -6.33 11.14
N GLY A 278 7.68 -5.00 11.26
CA GLY A 278 8.86 -4.32 11.80
C GLY A 278 8.70 -3.78 13.22
N ASP A 279 7.67 -4.19 13.96
CA ASP A 279 7.37 -3.67 15.30
C ASP A 279 8.26 -4.26 16.40
N GLY A 280 8.77 -5.49 16.22
CA GLY A 280 9.50 -6.18 17.28
C GLY A 280 8.60 -6.52 18.48
N ARG A 281 9.12 -6.39 19.71
CA ARG A 281 8.43 -6.80 20.94
C ARG A 281 7.12 -6.07 21.21
N ILE A 282 6.99 -4.80 20.80
CA ILE A 282 5.76 -4.02 21.05
C ILE A 282 4.52 -4.65 20.40
N TYR A 283 4.70 -5.52 19.40
CA TYR A 283 3.58 -6.25 18.82
C TYR A 283 2.91 -7.21 19.83
N ALA A 284 3.67 -7.82 20.74
CA ALA A 284 3.10 -8.67 21.79
C ALA A 284 2.19 -7.85 22.71
N SER A 285 2.64 -6.69 23.17
CA SER A 285 1.84 -5.74 23.96
C SER A 285 0.57 -5.28 23.23
N ARG A 286 0.64 -5.09 21.91
CA ARG A 286 -0.54 -4.74 21.12
C ARG A 286 -1.53 -5.89 20.98
N MET A 287 -1.06 -7.14 20.97
CA MET A 287 -1.92 -8.33 21.03
C MET A 287 -2.59 -8.47 22.41
N GLU A 288 -1.88 -8.17 23.49
CA GLU A 288 -2.44 -8.13 24.86
C GLU A 288 -3.59 -7.12 24.93
N ALA A 289 -3.34 -5.87 24.51
CA ALA A 289 -4.37 -4.85 24.45
C ALA A 289 -5.54 -5.22 23.53
N LEU A 290 -5.29 -5.88 22.38
CA LEU A 290 -6.35 -6.37 21.48
C LEU A 290 -7.27 -7.36 22.20
N LEU A 291 -6.69 -8.39 22.81
CA LEU A 291 -7.43 -9.46 23.47
C LEU A 291 -8.21 -8.91 24.67
N ASP A 292 -7.55 -8.13 25.53
CA ASP A 292 -8.19 -7.51 26.70
C ASP A 292 -9.34 -6.59 26.29
N GLY A 293 -9.13 -5.79 25.24
CA GLY A 293 -10.16 -4.92 24.69
C GLY A 293 -11.38 -5.69 24.18
N TRP A 294 -11.18 -6.80 23.47
CA TRP A 294 -12.29 -7.62 22.98
C TRP A 294 -13.00 -8.38 24.10
N ARG A 295 -12.24 -8.95 25.06
CA ARG A 295 -12.79 -9.58 26.26
C ARG A 295 -13.66 -8.61 27.05
N ALA A 296 -13.20 -7.37 27.24
CA ALA A 296 -13.96 -6.32 27.90
C ALA A 296 -15.20 -5.92 27.09
N ALA A 297 -15.07 -5.69 25.79
CA ALA A 297 -16.18 -5.24 24.94
C ALA A 297 -17.34 -6.25 24.90
N TRP A 298 -17.04 -7.55 24.78
CA TRP A 298 -18.07 -8.60 24.81
C TRP A 298 -18.51 -9.01 26.22
N GLY A 299 -17.83 -8.55 27.27
CA GLY A 299 -18.06 -9.03 28.64
C GLY A 299 -17.70 -10.50 28.82
N MET A 300 -16.65 -10.97 28.13
CA MET A 300 -16.19 -12.36 28.11
C MET A 300 -14.71 -12.42 28.55
N PRO A 301 -14.40 -12.42 29.87
CA PRO A 301 -13.01 -12.45 30.36
C PRO A 301 -12.26 -13.71 29.92
N ASP A 302 -12.97 -14.81 29.70
CA ASP A 302 -12.41 -16.10 29.28
C ASP A 302 -12.62 -16.37 27.77
N MET A 303 -12.83 -15.33 26.96
CA MET A 303 -13.06 -15.48 25.52
C MET A 303 -11.96 -16.35 24.88
N PRO A 304 -12.32 -17.48 24.23
CA PRO A 304 -11.41 -18.24 23.40
C PRO A 304 -10.87 -17.38 22.26
N PHE A 305 -9.55 -17.31 22.12
CA PHE A 305 -8.87 -16.52 21.10
C PHE A 305 -7.82 -17.35 20.38
N TYR A 306 -8.08 -17.69 19.12
CA TYR A 306 -7.18 -18.52 18.32
C TYR A 306 -6.61 -17.72 17.17
N PHE A 307 -5.30 -17.65 17.09
CA PHE A 307 -4.64 -16.86 16.07
C PHE A 307 -3.61 -17.65 15.28
N THR A 308 -3.30 -17.16 14.09
CA THR A 308 -2.26 -17.74 13.26
C THR A 308 -0.92 -17.01 13.47
N GLN A 309 0.15 -17.78 13.69
CA GLN A 309 1.50 -17.27 13.60
C GLN A 309 1.75 -16.76 12.18
N MET A 310 2.49 -15.67 11.98
CA MET A 310 2.72 -15.11 10.66
C MET A 310 3.32 -16.13 9.69
N GLN A 311 2.89 -16.12 8.43
CA GLN A 311 3.42 -17.03 7.41
C GLN A 311 4.88 -16.73 7.08
N CYS A 312 5.59 -17.69 6.51
CA CYS A 312 6.92 -17.44 5.93
C CYS A 312 6.80 -16.52 4.71
N TYR A 313 7.67 -15.52 4.58
CA TYR A 313 7.69 -14.57 3.46
C TYR A 313 9.10 -13.96 3.31
N GLY A 314 9.61 -13.90 2.09
CA GLY A 314 10.93 -13.34 1.78
C GLY A 314 11.87 -14.34 1.12
N THR A 315 13.17 -14.21 1.40
CA THR A 315 14.21 -15.11 0.87
C THR A 315 14.42 -16.29 1.84
N PRO A 316 14.60 -17.54 1.34
CA PRO A 316 15.00 -18.69 2.16
C PRO A 316 16.50 -18.63 2.54
N ASP A 317 16.94 -17.49 3.07
CA ASP A 317 18.28 -17.30 3.61
C ASP A 317 18.20 -17.41 5.15
N PRO A 318 18.94 -18.34 5.78
CA PRO A 318 18.91 -18.51 7.22
C PRO A 318 19.41 -17.29 8.01
N ASN A 319 20.09 -16.32 7.37
CA ASN A 319 20.56 -15.08 7.99
C ASN A 319 19.60 -13.89 7.82
N VAL A 320 18.55 -14.04 7.01
CA VAL A 320 17.51 -13.02 6.85
C VAL A 320 16.39 -13.33 7.81
N VAL A 321 16.12 -12.43 8.76
CA VAL A 321 15.12 -12.66 9.82
C VAL A 321 13.69 -12.48 9.30
N GLY A 322 13.42 -11.39 8.58
CA GLY A 322 12.12 -11.14 7.95
C GLY A 322 10.95 -11.30 8.91
N PHE A 323 9.96 -12.14 8.59
CA PHE A 323 8.80 -12.37 9.48
C PHE A 323 9.12 -13.27 10.68
N ALA A 324 10.36 -13.71 10.92
CA ALA A 324 10.68 -14.44 12.15
C ALA A 324 10.50 -13.58 13.41
N ASP A 325 10.86 -12.30 13.38
CA ASP A 325 10.66 -11.37 14.50
C ASP A 325 9.19 -11.29 14.93
N ILE A 326 8.28 -11.05 13.98
CA ILE A 326 6.85 -10.95 14.28
C ILE A 326 6.26 -12.31 14.72
N ARG A 327 6.76 -13.44 14.18
CA ARG A 327 6.39 -14.79 14.64
C ARG A 327 6.85 -15.06 16.07
N GLN A 328 8.00 -14.51 16.47
CA GLN A 328 8.51 -14.60 17.83
C GLN A 328 7.80 -13.65 18.78
N ALA A 329 7.40 -12.44 18.35
CA ALA A 329 6.53 -11.57 19.14
C ALA A 329 5.17 -12.23 19.42
N GLN A 330 4.61 -12.91 18.42
CA GLN A 330 3.39 -13.72 18.57
C GLN A 330 3.58 -14.90 19.53
N HIS A 331 4.75 -15.54 19.50
CA HIS A 331 5.09 -16.59 20.44
C HIS A 331 5.22 -16.03 21.87
N LEU A 332 5.89 -14.90 22.06
CA LEU A 332 5.99 -14.20 23.34
C LEU A 332 4.60 -13.86 23.90
N PHE A 333 3.72 -13.27 23.09
CA PHE A 333 2.32 -13.03 23.47
C PHE A 333 1.63 -14.32 23.93
N PHE A 334 1.74 -15.39 23.14
CA PHE A 334 1.14 -16.67 23.47
C PHE A 334 1.65 -17.23 24.80
N MET A 335 2.97 -17.20 25.04
CA MET A 335 3.55 -17.70 26.30
C MET A 335 3.08 -16.91 27.52
N ASN A 336 2.87 -15.61 27.37
CA ASN A 336 2.41 -14.75 28.46
C ASN A 336 0.88 -14.84 28.71
N ASN A 337 0.11 -15.33 27.73
CA ASN A 337 -1.36 -15.23 27.74
C ASN A 337 -2.06 -16.57 27.44
N ARG A 338 -1.55 -17.69 27.95
CA ARG A 338 -1.93 -19.06 27.55
C ARG A 338 -3.40 -19.42 27.78
N GLU A 339 -4.06 -18.82 28.77
CA GLU A 339 -5.41 -19.19 29.17
C GLU A 339 -6.44 -18.80 28.09
N ASN A 340 -7.13 -19.81 27.55
CA ASN A 340 -8.09 -19.69 26.44
C ASN A 340 -7.48 -19.07 25.16
N VAL A 341 -6.16 -19.15 24.98
CA VAL A 341 -5.47 -18.67 23.77
C VAL A 341 -4.79 -19.83 23.06
N GLY A 342 -4.84 -19.83 21.74
CA GLY A 342 -4.16 -20.83 20.91
C GLY A 342 -3.43 -20.19 19.74
N MET A 343 -2.24 -20.71 19.45
CA MET A 343 -1.40 -20.26 18.35
C MET A 343 -1.24 -21.36 17.30
N VAL A 344 -1.61 -21.05 16.06
CA VAL A 344 -1.41 -21.94 14.90
C VAL A 344 -0.07 -21.62 14.23
N VAL A 345 0.87 -22.56 14.36
CA VAL A 345 2.18 -22.49 13.69
C VAL A 345 2.01 -22.66 12.18
N GLN A 346 2.73 -21.86 11.40
CA GLN A 346 2.67 -21.82 9.94
C GLN A 346 4.02 -21.95 9.23
N SER A 347 5.11 -22.24 9.96
CA SER A 347 6.47 -22.35 9.41
C SER A 347 6.60 -23.37 8.27
N ASP A 348 5.78 -24.42 8.30
CA ASP A 348 5.78 -25.52 7.34
C ASP A 348 4.90 -25.30 6.10
N LEU A 349 4.18 -24.19 6.00
CA LEU A 349 3.16 -24.02 4.96
C LEU A 349 3.68 -23.47 3.62
N ASN A 350 4.85 -22.84 3.57
CA ASN A 350 5.24 -22.00 2.41
C ASN A 350 6.61 -22.32 1.78
N SER A 351 6.83 -23.56 1.35
CA SER A 351 8.11 -24.01 0.77
C SER A 351 8.23 -23.87 -0.76
N ALA A 352 7.38 -23.10 -1.46
CA ALA A 352 7.54 -23.02 -2.93
C ALA A 352 7.08 -21.74 -3.65
N ARG A 353 6.48 -20.76 -2.95
CA ARG A 353 6.21 -19.41 -3.50
C ARG A 353 6.48 -18.32 -2.45
N PRO A 354 7.70 -18.25 -1.89
CA PRO A 354 7.99 -17.41 -0.73
C PRO A 354 7.91 -15.89 -0.99
N GLN A 355 7.81 -15.47 -2.26
CA GLN A 355 7.64 -14.07 -2.64
C GLN A 355 6.18 -13.57 -2.57
N GLY A 356 5.20 -14.45 -2.32
CA GLY A 356 3.81 -14.06 -2.16
C GLY A 356 3.50 -13.73 -0.70
N ILE A 357 3.31 -12.46 -0.36
CA ILE A 357 2.87 -12.05 0.99
C ILE A 357 1.47 -12.59 1.34
N HIS A 358 0.69 -12.93 0.31
CA HIS A 358 -0.58 -13.65 0.42
C HIS A 358 -0.38 -15.12 0.03
N TYR A 359 -0.26 -16.00 1.03
CA TYR A 359 -0.01 -17.42 0.82
C TYR A 359 -1.27 -18.14 0.33
N PHE A 360 -1.11 -19.09 -0.60
CA PHE A 360 -2.23 -19.78 -1.26
C PHE A 360 -2.96 -20.77 -0.33
N ASN A 361 -2.22 -21.48 0.52
CA ASN A 361 -2.78 -22.49 1.41
C ASN A 361 -3.36 -21.88 2.70
N LYS A 362 -4.64 -21.51 2.65
CA LYS A 362 -5.42 -21.08 3.83
C LYS A 362 -6.26 -22.18 4.45
N LEU A 363 -6.28 -23.36 3.82
CA LEU A 363 -7.05 -24.52 4.27
C LEU A 363 -6.47 -25.09 5.55
N HIS A 364 -5.20 -25.50 5.53
CA HIS A 364 -4.55 -26.14 6.68
C HIS A 364 -4.50 -25.25 7.95
N PRO A 365 -4.12 -23.96 7.90
CA PRO A 365 -4.16 -23.13 9.10
C PRO A 365 -5.57 -22.91 9.64
N GLY A 366 -6.61 -22.83 8.77
CA GLY A 366 -8.00 -22.80 9.20
C GLY A 366 -8.43 -24.09 9.93
N MET A 367 -8.03 -25.26 9.40
CA MET A 367 -8.25 -26.56 10.05
C MET A 367 -7.53 -26.64 11.41
N ARG A 368 -6.29 -26.14 11.50
CA ARG A 368 -5.52 -26.12 12.74
C ARG A 368 -6.15 -25.21 13.80
N MET A 369 -6.73 -24.07 13.42
CA MET A 369 -7.52 -23.23 14.34
C MET A 369 -8.75 -23.98 14.85
N ALA A 370 -9.41 -24.77 14.02
CA ALA A 370 -10.55 -25.58 14.45
C ALA A 370 -10.13 -26.67 15.44
N ARG A 371 -8.96 -27.30 15.27
CA ARG A 371 -8.42 -28.26 16.25
C ARG A 371 -8.19 -27.63 17.62
N TRP A 372 -7.67 -26.40 17.67
CA TRP A 372 -7.57 -25.63 18.92
C TRP A 372 -8.94 -25.45 19.58
N ALA A 373 -9.95 -25.04 18.82
CA ALA A 373 -11.32 -24.90 19.33
C ALA A 373 -11.90 -26.25 19.81
N LEU A 374 -11.78 -27.31 19.02
CA LEU A 374 -12.26 -28.65 19.37
C LEU A 374 -11.66 -29.15 20.68
N ALA A 375 -10.35 -29.01 20.86
CA ALA A 375 -9.68 -29.45 22.08
C ALA A 375 -9.99 -28.53 23.28
N GLN A 376 -9.74 -27.23 23.14
CA GLN A 376 -9.73 -26.30 24.27
C GLN A 376 -11.10 -25.70 24.59
N THR A 377 -11.98 -25.53 23.60
CA THR A 377 -13.34 -25.02 23.83
C THR A 377 -14.37 -26.15 24.01
N TYR A 378 -14.22 -27.25 23.26
CA TYR A 378 -15.23 -28.33 23.21
C TYR A 378 -14.77 -29.63 23.88
N GLY A 379 -13.56 -29.69 24.45
CA GLY A 379 -13.06 -30.84 25.22
C GLY A 379 -12.86 -32.11 24.41
N LYS A 380 -12.66 -32.01 23.09
CA LYS A 380 -12.39 -33.16 22.22
C LYS A 380 -10.95 -33.63 22.40
N ASP A 381 -10.75 -34.95 22.47
CA ASP A 381 -9.42 -35.56 22.49
C ASP A 381 -8.81 -35.59 21.09
N VAL A 382 -8.20 -34.46 20.69
CA VAL A 382 -7.54 -34.29 19.39
C VAL A 382 -6.23 -33.54 19.56
N ALA A 383 -5.22 -33.92 18.78
CA ALA A 383 -3.97 -33.16 18.72
C ALA A 383 -4.19 -31.79 18.07
N TYR A 384 -3.90 -30.71 18.81
CA TYR A 384 -4.24 -29.35 18.40
C TYR A 384 -3.05 -28.42 18.20
N THR A 385 -1.87 -28.76 18.73
CA THR A 385 -0.63 -27.99 18.56
C THR A 385 0.55 -28.89 18.26
N GLY A 386 1.59 -28.34 17.64
CA GLY A 386 2.91 -28.97 17.56
C GLY A 386 3.77 -28.70 18.80
N PRO A 387 5.02 -29.22 18.84
CA PRO A 387 5.93 -29.01 19.95
C PRO A 387 6.14 -27.52 20.28
N ILE A 388 5.90 -27.14 21.52
CA ILE A 388 6.13 -25.78 22.03
C ILE A 388 7.43 -25.77 22.82
N TYR A 389 8.35 -24.87 22.46
CA TYR A 389 9.64 -24.71 23.12
C TYR A 389 9.45 -24.36 24.60
N ALA A 390 10.12 -25.10 25.49
CA ALA A 390 10.03 -24.92 26.94
C ALA A 390 11.34 -24.41 27.58
N GLY A 391 12.47 -24.57 26.90
CA GLY A 391 13.78 -24.22 27.45
C GLY A 391 14.93 -24.98 26.80
N TYR A 392 16.16 -24.61 27.16
CA TYR A 392 17.34 -25.41 26.86
C TYR A 392 18.32 -25.45 28.03
N GLU A 393 19.15 -26.49 28.05
CA GLU A 393 20.29 -26.63 28.95
C GLU A 393 21.58 -26.77 28.15
N VAL A 394 22.65 -26.11 28.60
CA VAL A 394 23.99 -26.25 28.04
C VAL A 394 24.74 -27.34 28.81
N GLN A 395 25.16 -28.38 28.10
CA GLN A 395 25.97 -29.48 28.62
C GLN A 395 27.31 -29.50 27.87
N ASN A 396 28.28 -28.74 28.37
CA ASN A 396 29.56 -28.48 27.69
C ASN A 396 29.35 -27.83 26.31
N ASP A 397 29.65 -28.56 25.24
CA ASP A 397 29.55 -28.16 23.83
C ASP A 397 28.19 -28.56 23.20
N LYS A 398 27.27 -29.10 23.99
CA LYS A 398 25.95 -29.57 23.54
C LYS A 398 24.83 -28.73 24.16
N VAL A 399 23.79 -28.48 23.39
CA VAL A 399 22.56 -27.85 23.86
C VAL A 399 21.44 -28.88 23.83
N VAL A 400 20.76 -29.07 24.97
CA VAL A 400 19.61 -29.96 25.10
C VAL A 400 18.34 -29.12 25.15
N VAL A 401 17.57 -29.12 24.07
CA VAL A 401 16.31 -28.39 23.94
C VAL A 401 15.15 -29.24 24.44
N SER A 402 14.28 -28.63 25.24
CA SER A 402 13.08 -29.25 25.82
C SER A 402 11.82 -28.60 25.27
N PHE A 403 10.75 -29.38 25.21
CA PHE A 403 9.42 -28.97 24.75
C PHE A 403 8.38 -29.28 25.82
N GLU A 404 7.23 -28.60 25.77
CA GLU A 404 6.12 -28.87 26.67
C GLU A 404 5.55 -30.27 26.43
N VAL A 405 5.37 -31.04 27.51
CA VAL A 405 4.94 -32.44 27.44
C VAL A 405 3.60 -32.59 26.72
N ASP A 406 2.62 -31.75 27.04
CA ASP A 406 1.26 -31.81 26.46
C ASP A 406 1.23 -31.41 24.96
N SER A 407 2.32 -30.84 24.43
CA SER A 407 2.43 -30.47 23.02
C SER A 407 3.00 -31.59 22.13
N LEU A 408 3.46 -32.69 22.75
CA LEU A 408 4.19 -33.76 22.06
C LEU A 408 3.30 -34.82 21.41
N PHE A 409 2.05 -35.02 21.85
CA PHE A 409 1.10 -35.97 21.26
C PHE A 409 1.73 -37.28 20.75
N GLY A 410 2.43 -38.01 21.63
CA GLY A 410 3.12 -39.27 21.29
C GLY A 410 4.62 -39.14 20.98
N GLY A 411 5.19 -37.94 21.03
CA GLY A 411 6.64 -37.69 20.94
C GLY A 411 7.04 -36.82 19.74
N LEU A 412 8.35 -36.66 19.54
CA LEU A 412 8.91 -35.91 18.42
C LEU A 412 9.16 -36.80 17.20
N MET A 413 9.13 -36.21 16.01
CA MET A 413 9.57 -36.86 14.78
C MET A 413 10.24 -35.88 13.82
N VAL A 414 11.11 -36.41 12.97
CA VAL A 414 11.49 -35.75 11.73
C VAL A 414 10.37 -36.00 10.72
N GLY A 415 9.76 -34.94 10.21
CA GLY A 415 8.57 -35.05 9.37
C GLY A 415 8.63 -34.17 8.13
N SER A 416 7.75 -34.45 7.18
CA SER A 416 7.60 -33.67 5.96
C SER A 416 6.13 -33.48 5.62
N LYS A 417 5.79 -32.22 5.33
CA LYS A 417 4.52 -31.83 4.73
C LYS A 417 4.53 -31.95 3.20
N GLY A 418 5.72 -32.00 2.61
CA GLY A 418 5.93 -31.77 1.18
C GLY A 418 5.92 -30.30 0.79
N MET A 419 5.86 -30.01 -0.52
CA MET A 419 6.05 -28.66 -1.06
C MET A 419 4.76 -28.05 -1.59
N ALA A 420 4.53 -26.78 -1.28
CA ALA A 420 3.30 -26.08 -1.71
C ALA A 420 3.13 -26.00 -3.24
N LYS A 421 4.21 -26.07 -4.03
CA LYS A 421 4.14 -26.11 -5.52
C LYS A 421 3.55 -27.42 -6.03
N ASP A 422 3.66 -28.48 -5.24
CA ASP A 422 3.25 -29.83 -5.59
C ASP A 422 1.86 -30.15 -5.03
N TYR A 423 1.10 -29.14 -4.57
CA TYR A 423 -0.23 -29.32 -3.98
C TYR A 423 -1.26 -30.00 -4.90
N GLN A 424 -1.03 -29.95 -6.22
CA GLN A 424 -1.88 -30.61 -7.21
C GLN A 424 -1.55 -32.10 -7.38
N GLN A 425 -0.39 -32.54 -6.90
CA GLN A 425 0.01 -33.95 -6.94
C GLN A 425 -0.53 -34.64 -5.68
N GLU A 426 -1.37 -35.64 -5.89
CA GLU A 426 -2.01 -36.37 -4.81
C GLU A 426 -0.96 -36.95 -3.84
N GLY A 427 -1.15 -36.68 -2.54
CA GLY A 427 -0.24 -37.15 -1.49
C GLY A 427 1.12 -36.47 -1.41
N ALA A 428 1.46 -35.53 -2.30
CA ALA A 428 2.73 -34.82 -2.30
C ALA A 428 2.75 -33.59 -1.37
N TYR A 429 1.60 -33.06 -0.98
CA TYR A 429 1.46 -31.97 0.00
C TYR A 429 0.30 -32.30 0.95
N VAL A 430 0.60 -32.61 2.22
CA VAL A 430 -0.32 -33.32 3.12
C VAL A 430 -0.53 -32.59 4.45
N GLU A 431 -1.70 -32.72 5.07
CA GLU A 431 -2.00 -32.30 6.45
C GLU A 431 -2.71 -33.45 7.17
N PRO A 432 -2.22 -33.95 8.31
CA PRO A 432 -0.97 -33.57 8.98
C PRO A 432 0.30 -34.06 8.22
N ALA A 433 1.48 -33.59 8.64
CA ALA A 433 2.76 -34.02 8.08
C ALA A 433 3.04 -35.50 8.37
N ARG A 434 3.84 -36.15 7.50
CA ARG A 434 4.22 -37.57 7.63
C ARG A 434 5.65 -37.71 8.13
N GLU A 435 5.92 -38.78 8.88
CA GLU A 435 7.28 -39.10 9.35
C GLU A 435 8.23 -39.33 8.16
N SER A 436 9.48 -38.90 8.31
CA SER A 436 10.56 -39.02 7.34
C SER A 436 11.81 -39.55 8.06
N PRO A 437 11.86 -40.86 8.37
CA PRO A 437 12.84 -41.42 9.30
C PRO A 437 14.28 -41.36 8.79
N ASP A 438 14.46 -41.29 7.47
CA ASP A 438 15.78 -41.22 6.82
C ASP A 438 16.31 -39.77 6.70
N ALA A 439 15.52 -38.77 7.12
CA ALA A 439 15.92 -37.36 7.07
C ALA A 439 16.58 -36.91 8.38
N GLU A 440 17.58 -36.04 8.29
CA GLU A 440 18.19 -35.38 9.44
C GLU A 440 17.40 -34.13 9.86
N LEU A 441 17.38 -33.81 11.16
CA LEU A 441 16.81 -32.53 11.62
C LEU A 441 17.59 -31.36 11.03
N ASN A 442 16.85 -30.33 10.58
CA ASN A 442 17.42 -29.15 9.96
C ASN A 442 17.01 -27.85 10.69
N HIS A 443 17.52 -26.71 10.22
CA HIS A 443 17.21 -25.36 10.71
C HIS A 443 17.56 -25.06 12.18
N PHE A 444 18.41 -25.88 12.81
CA PHE A 444 19.02 -25.58 14.09
C PHE A 444 20.32 -24.77 13.93
N ARG A 445 20.48 -23.76 14.79
CA ARG A 445 21.73 -22.98 14.90
C ARG A 445 22.08 -22.75 16.37
N LEU A 446 23.37 -22.68 16.67
CA LEU A 446 23.90 -22.32 17.99
C LEU A 446 24.58 -20.96 17.94
N CYS A 447 24.47 -20.21 19.03
CA CYS A 447 25.11 -18.92 19.21
C CYS A 447 26.26 -19.05 20.22
N GLY A 448 27.46 -18.59 19.88
CA GLY A 448 28.61 -18.58 20.77
C GLY A 448 28.73 -17.31 21.61
N GLU A 449 29.76 -17.23 22.47
CA GLU A 449 30.08 -16.03 23.28
C GLU A 449 30.30 -14.76 22.41
N ASP A 450 30.61 -14.94 21.12
CA ASP A 450 30.75 -13.88 20.11
C ASP A 450 29.41 -13.33 19.58
N ARG A 451 28.28 -13.91 20.02
CA ARG A 451 26.92 -13.61 19.57
C ARG A 451 26.69 -13.85 18.07
N VAL A 452 27.49 -14.72 17.45
CA VAL A 452 27.33 -15.12 16.05
C VAL A 452 26.58 -16.45 15.97
N TRP A 453 25.59 -16.53 15.08
CA TRP A 453 24.83 -17.74 14.84
C TRP A 453 25.54 -18.68 13.87
N HIS A 454 25.78 -19.94 14.24
CA HIS A 454 26.39 -20.97 13.40
C HIS A 454 25.44 -22.15 13.13
N PRO A 455 25.47 -22.76 11.93
CA PRO A 455 24.76 -24.01 11.65
C PRO A 455 25.08 -25.09 12.69
N ALA A 456 24.07 -25.88 13.06
CA ALA A 456 24.21 -26.93 14.06
C ALA A 456 23.57 -28.25 13.60
N LYS A 457 24.18 -29.36 13.99
CA LYS A 457 23.60 -30.71 13.86
C LYS A 457 22.63 -30.94 15.01
N ALA A 458 21.47 -31.50 14.73
CA ALA A 458 20.45 -31.80 15.72
C ALA A 458 19.97 -33.25 15.61
N MET A 459 19.64 -33.88 16.74
CA MET A 459 19.05 -35.21 16.80
C MET A 459 17.95 -35.28 17.86
N ILE A 460 16.93 -36.10 17.61
CA ILE A 460 15.88 -36.38 18.59
C ILE A 460 16.41 -37.43 19.58
N ALA A 461 16.34 -37.13 20.87
CA ALA A 461 16.70 -38.04 21.97
C ALA A 461 15.50 -38.15 22.92
N GLY A 462 14.60 -39.11 22.64
CA GLY A 462 13.32 -39.23 23.34
C GLY A 462 12.42 -38.03 23.03
N GLU A 463 12.08 -37.27 24.07
CA GLU A 463 11.22 -36.07 24.00
C GLU A 463 12.01 -34.76 23.87
N LYS A 464 13.35 -34.85 23.78
CA LYS A 464 14.26 -33.72 23.69
C LYS A 464 15.00 -33.69 22.35
N VAL A 465 15.55 -32.53 22.01
CA VAL A 465 16.47 -32.40 20.86
C VAL A 465 17.86 -32.03 21.36
N VAL A 466 18.87 -32.79 20.96
CA VAL A 466 20.28 -32.51 21.26
C VAL A 466 20.90 -31.83 20.06
N VAL A 467 21.48 -30.65 20.27
CA VAL A 467 22.03 -29.76 19.24
C VAL A 467 23.52 -29.55 19.50
N THR A 468 24.35 -29.64 18.46
CA THR A 468 25.82 -29.51 18.53
C THR A 468 26.36 -28.75 17.33
N SER A 469 27.44 -27.99 17.51
CA SER A 469 28.14 -27.33 16.41
C SER A 469 29.65 -27.32 16.66
N GLU A 470 30.43 -27.79 15.68
CA GLU A 470 31.90 -27.77 15.75
C GLU A 470 32.47 -26.34 15.80
N GLN A 471 31.68 -25.34 15.39
CA GLN A 471 32.05 -23.93 15.40
C GLN A 471 31.73 -23.24 16.73
N VAL A 472 30.93 -23.87 17.61
CA VAL A 472 30.44 -23.28 18.86
C VAL A 472 30.76 -24.20 20.03
N LEU A 473 31.94 -24.00 20.62
CA LEU A 473 32.41 -24.81 21.76
C LEU A 473 31.74 -24.44 23.09
N LYS A 474 31.22 -23.21 23.19
CA LYS A 474 30.52 -22.68 24.36
C LYS A 474 29.23 -21.99 23.91
N PRO A 475 28.14 -22.75 23.71
CA PRO A 475 26.89 -22.16 23.26
C PRO A 475 26.24 -21.36 24.39
N ILE A 476 25.80 -20.15 24.05
CA ILE A 476 25.00 -19.27 24.92
C ILE A 476 23.58 -19.08 24.38
N GLY A 477 23.27 -19.69 23.24
CA GLY A 477 21.97 -19.56 22.59
C GLY A 477 21.71 -20.65 21.57
N VAL A 478 20.43 -20.85 21.28
CA VAL A 478 19.92 -21.82 20.31
C VAL A 478 18.74 -21.22 19.57
N GLN A 479 18.63 -21.54 18.28
CA GLN A 479 17.46 -21.20 17.49
C GLN A 479 17.03 -22.37 16.61
N TYR A 480 15.74 -22.43 16.34
CA TYR A 480 15.10 -23.33 15.39
C TYR A 480 14.16 -22.55 14.47
N ALA A 481 14.35 -22.70 13.16
CA ALA A 481 13.47 -22.13 12.12
C ALA A 481 13.26 -20.59 12.22
N TYR A 482 14.20 -19.88 12.86
CA TYR A 482 14.19 -18.42 13.03
C TYR A 482 14.83 -17.71 11.84
N SER A 483 14.09 -17.63 10.74
CA SER A 483 14.48 -16.93 9.51
C SER A 483 13.24 -16.55 8.70
N ALA A 484 13.36 -15.69 7.69
CA ALA A 484 12.22 -15.20 6.91
C ALA A 484 11.42 -16.34 6.27
N VAL A 485 12.14 -17.35 5.79
CA VAL A 485 11.59 -18.57 5.20
C VAL A 485 12.45 -19.77 5.62
N PRO A 486 12.11 -20.46 6.73
CA PRO A 486 12.74 -21.72 7.13
C PRO A 486 12.21 -22.86 6.25
N GLU A 487 12.55 -22.83 4.97
CA GLU A 487 12.04 -23.76 3.96
C GLU A 487 12.34 -25.21 4.36
N ASN A 488 11.30 -26.05 4.45
CA ASN A 488 11.39 -27.44 4.89
C ASN A 488 11.83 -27.64 6.35
N SER A 489 11.50 -26.71 7.25
CA SER A 489 11.56 -26.95 8.71
C SER A 489 10.86 -28.26 9.07
N ASN A 490 11.59 -29.22 9.63
CA ASN A 490 11.17 -30.61 9.68
C ASN A 490 10.99 -31.23 11.08
N LEU A 491 10.97 -30.43 12.15
CA LEU A 491 10.62 -30.89 13.49
C LEU A 491 9.10 -30.83 13.70
N TYR A 492 8.51 -32.01 13.95
CA TYR A 492 7.09 -32.19 14.22
C TYR A 492 6.88 -33.02 15.49
N ASN A 493 5.66 -33.02 16.02
CA ASN A 493 5.23 -34.10 16.90
C ASN A 493 4.72 -35.31 16.11
N LYS A 494 4.46 -36.44 16.80
CA LYS A 494 3.92 -37.66 16.19
C LYS A 494 2.50 -37.52 15.64
N ALA A 495 1.78 -36.45 16.00
CA ALA A 495 0.51 -36.07 15.37
C ALA A 495 0.68 -35.29 14.04
N GLY A 496 1.92 -35.00 13.64
CA GLY A 496 2.26 -34.31 12.39
C GLY A 496 1.97 -32.81 12.40
N LEU A 497 2.01 -32.17 13.57
CA LEU A 497 1.92 -30.72 13.75
C LEU A 497 3.32 -30.12 14.01
N PRO A 498 3.67 -28.99 13.36
CA PRO A 498 5.03 -28.46 13.34
C PRO A 498 5.42 -27.79 14.66
N ALA A 499 6.70 -27.91 15.04
CA ALA A 499 7.24 -27.23 16.21
C ALA A 499 7.28 -25.71 16.02
N THR A 500 6.99 -24.98 17.09
CA THR A 500 7.03 -23.51 17.11
C THR A 500 8.47 -23.02 16.90
N PRO A 501 8.73 -22.12 15.93
CA PRO A 501 10.03 -21.47 15.80
C PRO A 501 10.42 -20.65 17.03
N PHE A 502 11.72 -20.60 17.33
CA PHE A 502 12.27 -19.81 18.43
C PHE A 502 13.72 -19.41 18.17
N ALA A 503 14.15 -18.30 18.76
CA ALA A 503 15.56 -17.92 18.93
C ALA A 503 15.77 -17.35 20.32
N VAL A 504 16.72 -17.93 21.06
CA VAL A 504 16.99 -17.55 22.45
C VAL A 504 18.49 -17.41 22.69
N ILE A 505 18.86 -16.42 23.49
CA ILE A 505 20.21 -16.24 24.03
C ILE A 505 20.05 -16.05 25.54
N GLU A 506 20.84 -16.78 26.34
CA GLU A 506 20.81 -16.70 27.80
C GLU A 506 19.42 -16.95 28.42
N GLY A 507 18.56 -17.69 27.71
CA GLY A 507 17.20 -18.02 28.14
C GLY A 507 16.13 -17.03 27.65
N GLU A 508 16.53 -15.89 27.09
CA GLU A 508 15.63 -14.83 26.67
C GLU A 508 15.40 -14.82 25.14
N PHE A 509 14.18 -14.47 24.72
CA PHE A 509 13.87 -14.28 23.30
C PHE A 509 14.59 -13.04 22.74
N ILE A 510 15.21 -13.21 21.57
CA ILE A 510 15.92 -12.13 20.87
C ILE A 510 15.12 -11.60 19.69
N PHE A 511 15.39 -10.36 19.27
CA PHE A 511 14.73 -9.69 18.15
C PHE A 511 15.76 -8.86 17.37
N GLU A 512 15.48 -8.45 16.12
CA GLU A 512 16.44 -7.64 15.34
C GLU A 512 16.75 -6.29 15.99
N GLU A 513 15.85 -5.77 16.83
CA GLU A 513 16.07 -4.55 17.61
C GLU A 513 17.18 -4.69 18.67
N ASP A 514 17.55 -5.90 19.06
CA ASP A 514 18.66 -6.16 20.01
C ASP A 514 20.04 -6.11 19.33
N ASP A 515 20.08 -6.17 18.00
CA ASP A 515 21.31 -6.14 17.20
C ASP A 515 21.67 -4.69 16.87
N ALA A 516 22.62 -4.13 17.63
CA ALA A 516 23.06 -2.75 17.49
C ALA A 516 23.61 -2.43 16.08
N GLU A 517 24.25 -3.40 15.41
CA GLU A 517 24.76 -3.22 14.05
C GLU A 517 23.60 -3.14 13.04
N LYS A 518 22.58 -3.99 13.18
CA LYS A 518 21.37 -3.92 12.34
C LYS A 518 20.58 -2.65 12.59
N VAL A 519 20.42 -2.22 13.83
CA VAL A 519 19.77 -0.94 14.18
C VAL A 519 20.54 0.22 13.55
N ALA A 520 21.87 0.22 13.64
CA ALA A 520 22.73 1.23 12.99
C ALA A 520 22.63 1.16 11.45
N ALA A 521 22.59 -0.04 10.87
CA ALA A 521 22.47 -0.24 9.43
C ALA A 521 21.10 0.19 8.89
N ILE A 522 20.01 -0.04 9.65
CA ILE A 522 18.68 0.50 9.36
C ILE A 522 18.73 2.03 9.39
N LYS A 523 19.26 2.61 10.47
CA LYS A 523 19.43 4.07 10.59
C LYS A 523 20.23 4.64 9.41
N ALA A 524 21.33 4.00 9.00
CA ALA A 524 22.14 4.39 7.85
C ALA A 524 21.41 4.23 6.51
N ARG A 525 20.66 3.13 6.32
CA ARG A 525 19.84 2.89 5.11
C ARG A 525 18.77 3.96 4.94
N TYR A 526 18.18 4.41 6.05
CA TYR A 526 17.17 5.45 6.05
C TYR A 526 17.75 6.87 6.14
N ALA A 527 19.04 7.03 6.43
CA ALA A 527 19.71 8.33 6.47
C ALA A 527 19.48 9.13 5.19
N LYS A 528 19.52 8.52 4.01
CA LYS A 528 19.19 9.21 2.73
C LYS A 528 17.79 9.86 2.67
N PHE A 529 16.87 9.45 3.55
CA PHE A 529 15.52 9.97 3.65
C PHE A 529 15.30 10.85 4.89
N THR A 530 16.08 10.63 5.95
CA THR A 530 15.88 11.27 7.27
C THR A 530 16.97 12.27 7.64
N ASP A 531 18.17 12.10 7.10
CA ASP A 531 19.33 12.95 7.33
C ASP A 531 19.31 14.09 6.29
N PRO A 532 19.10 15.36 6.72
CA PRO A 532 19.10 16.50 5.81
C PRO A 532 20.47 16.75 5.16
N ASP A 533 21.55 16.24 5.78
CA ASP A 533 22.93 16.41 5.34
C ASP A 533 23.45 15.20 4.57
N TYR A 534 22.58 14.21 4.29
CA TYR A 534 22.96 13.08 3.45
C TYR A 534 23.44 13.59 2.08
N PRO A 535 24.65 13.20 1.61
CA PRO A 535 25.21 13.74 0.38
C PRO A 535 24.35 13.46 -0.86
N ILE A 536 24.12 14.50 -1.66
CA ILE A 536 23.36 14.49 -2.89
C ILE A 536 24.25 15.07 -3.99
N LEU A 537 24.45 14.34 -5.08
CA LEU A 537 24.97 14.91 -6.33
C LEU A 537 24.23 14.30 -7.51
N GLN A 538 23.42 15.11 -8.17
CA GLN A 538 22.58 14.67 -9.26
C GLN A 538 22.57 15.73 -10.36
N VAL A 539 22.54 15.28 -11.62
CA VAL A 539 22.33 16.09 -12.82
C VAL A 539 21.01 15.67 -13.47
N VAL A 540 20.32 16.60 -14.12
CA VAL A 540 19.03 16.34 -14.78
C VAL A 540 19.06 15.09 -15.69
N GLU A 541 17.95 14.35 -15.70
CA GLU A 541 17.92 12.94 -16.13
C GLU A 541 18.32 12.69 -17.60
N TYR A 542 18.15 13.67 -18.49
CA TYR A 542 18.53 13.51 -19.89
C TYR A 542 20.04 13.61 -20.13
N PHE A 543 20.85 14.07 -19.16
CA PHE A 543 22.31 13.91 -19.21
C PHE A 543 22.69 12.48 -18.79
N ARG A 544 22.63 11.57 -19.77
CA ARG A 544 23.05 10.17 -19.70
C ARG A 544 23.93 9.85 -20.91
N ASP A 545 24.66 8.74 -20.82
CA ASP A 545 25.50 8.29 -21.92
C ASP A 545 24.68 8.24 -23.22
N GLY A 546 25.23 8.80 -24.29
CA GLY A 546 24.55 8.90 -25.58
C GLY A 546 23.69 10.15 -25.77
N ALA A 547 23.75 11.15 -24.89
CA ALA A 547 22.92 12.34 -25.02
C ALA A 547 23.16 13.16 -26.30
N VAL A 548 22.13 13.86 -26.77
CA VAL A 548 22.25 14.93 -27.77
C VAL A 548 21.81 16.24 -27.12
N ILE A 549 22.66 17.27 -27.22
CA ILE A 549 22.38 18.61 -26.69
C ILE A 549 22.23 19.64 -27.81
N GLN A 550 21.44 20.68 -27.56
CA GLN A 550 21.10 21.69 -28.56
C GLN A 550 22.30 22.55 -28.97
N ARG A 551 22.54 22.64 -30.28
CA ARG A 551 23.57 23.48 -30.89
C ARG A 551 23.16 24.95 -30.96
N ASN A 552 24.14 25.83 -31.09
CA ASN A 552 24.00 27.27 -31.35
C ASN A 552 23.14 28.05 -30.33
N GLN A 553 22.87 27.45 -29.17
CA GLN A 553 22.20 28.08 -28.04
C GLN A 553 23.02 27.83 -26.77
N THR A 554 22.82 28.68 -25.76
CA THR A 554 23.40 28.46 -24.43
C THR A 554 22.95 27.09 -23.90
N ILE A 555 23.88 26.34 -23.31
CA ILE A 555 23.62 24.98 -22.81
C ILE A 555 23.41 25.05 -21.29
N PRO A 556 22.17 24.96 -20.79
CA PRO A 556 21.93 24.87 -19.36
C PRO A 556 22.28 23.47 -18.84
N ILE A 557 23.06 23.41 -17.76
CA ILE A 557 23.31 22.19 -16.99
C ILE A 557 22.91 22.48 -15.55
N TRP A 558 22.03 21.65 -15.01
CA TRP A 558 21.49 21.84 -13.67
C TRP A 558 21.21 20.50 -12.99
N GLY A 559 21.01 20.57 -11.68
CA GLY A 559 20.74 19.40 -10.87
C GLY A 559 20.57 19.72 -9.39
N HIS A 560 20.79 18.73 -8.55
CA HIS A 560 20.63 18.83 -7.09
C HIS A 560 21.91 18.48 -6.37
N ALA A 561 22.20 19.22 -5.30
CA ALA A 561 23.24 18.93 -4.31
C ALA A 561 22.86 19.52 -2.95
N ASN A 562 23.54 19.13 -1.87
CA ASN A 562 23.23 19.69 -0.55
C ASN A 562 23.41 21.22 -0.56
N GLU A 563 22.62 21.93 0.23
CA GLU A 563 22.71 23.39 0.34
C GLU A 563 24.14 23.82 0.71
N GLY A 564 24.66 24.84 0.01
CA GLY A 564 26.01 25.34 0.23
C GLY A 564 27.13 24.48 -0.36
N GLU A 565 26.83 23.33 -0.97
CA GLU A 565 27.81 22.46 -1.60
C GLU A 565 28.34 23.07 -2.91
N GLU A 566 29.67 23.09 -3.09
CA GLU A 566 30.27 23.50 -4.36
C GLU A 566 30.21 22.34 -5.36
N VAL A 567 29.68 22.63 -6.55
CA VAL A 567 29.63 21.69 -7.68
C VAL A 567 30.51 22.22 -8.82
N THR A 568 31.51 21.43 -9.18
CA THR A 568 32.38 21.66 -10.34
C THR A 568 31.87 20.83 -11.52
N VAL A 569 31.60 21.48 -12.65
CA VAL A 569 31.09 20.86 -13.87
C VAL A 569 32.03 21.13 -15.02
N THR A 570 32.43 20.07 -15.75
CA THR A 570 33.25 20.17 -16.96
C THR A 570 32.48 19.59 -18.14
N LEU A 571 32.27 20.38 -19.20
CA LEU A 571 31.64 19.95 -20.44
C LEU A 571 32.57 20.26 -21.62
N GLY A 572 32.95 19.25 -22.40
CA GLY A 572 33.76 19.46 -23.61
C GLY A 572 35.07 20.22 -23.37
N GLY A 573 35.70 20.03 -22.20
CA GLY A 573 36.93 20.70 -21.79
C GLY A 573 36.77 22.08 -21.14
N VAL A 574 35.56 22.65 -21.09
CA VAL A 574 35.27 23.88 -20.34
C VAL A 574 34.82 23.52 -18.94
N THR A 575 35.45 24.10 -17.92
CA THR A 575 35.11 23.88 -16.50
C THR A 575 34.47 25.13 -15.89
N LYS A 576 33.37 24.93 -15.16
CA LYS A 576 32.69 25.96 -14.36
C LYS A 576 32.37 25.43 -12.96
N LYS A 577 32.10 26.35 -12.02
CA LYS A 577 31.75 26.05 -10.64
C LYS A 577 30.52 26.82 -10.22
N THR A 578 29.72 26.23 -9.34
CA THR A 578 28.53 26.84 -8.73
C THR A 578 28.35 26.31 -7.32
N VAL A 579 27.44 26.92 -6.56
CA VAL A 579 27.07 26.49 -5.21
C VAL A 579 25.57 26.18 -5.21
N ALA A 580 25.19 25.06 -4.61
CA ALA A 580 23.78 24.72 -4.49
C ALA A 580 23.06 25.67 -3.51
N ASN A 581 21.89 26.15 -3.91
CA ASN A 581 21.08 27.11 -3.16
C ASN A 581 20.28 26.44 -2.02
N GLU A 582 19.49 27.24 -1.28
CA GLU A 582 18.60 26.77 -0.20
C GLU A 582 17.55 25.74 -0.66
N ALA A 583 17.21 25.73 -1.95
CA ALA A 583 16.34 24.72 -2.55
C ALA A 583 17.09 23.41 -2.90
N GLN A 584 18.37 23.28 -2.55
CA GLN A 584 19.26 22.18 -2.92
C GLN A 584 19.41 22.02 -4.44
N GLN A 585 19.37 23.13 -5.17
CA GLN A 585 19.48 23.18 -6.63
C GLN A 585 20.74 23.92 -7.04
N TRP A 586 21.36 23.47 -8.11
CA TRP A 586 22.48 24.15 -8.75
C TRP A 586 22.25 24.22 -10.26
N ALA A 587 22.74 25.28 -10.89
CA ALA A 587 22.67 25.47 -12.33
C ALA A 587 23.90 26.23 -12.85
N LEU A 588 24.26 25.93 -14.09
CA LEU A 588 25.35 26.54 -14.84
C LEU A 588 24.95 26.66 -16.30
N GLU A 589 25.38 27.74 -16.94
CA GLU A 589 25.25 27.93 -18.38
C GLU A 589 26.57 27.72 -19.08
N PHE A 590 26.60 26.96 -20.16
CA PHE A 590 27.77 26.75 -21.01
C PHE A 590 27.60 27.47 -22.36
N PRO A 591 28.70 27.96 -22.96
CA PRO A 591 28.64 28.70 -24.21
C PRO A 591 28.06 27.85 -25.34
N PRO A 592 27.41 28.47 -26.34
CA PRO A 592 26.90 27.78 -27.51
C PRO A 592 27.97 26.95 -28.22
N MET A 593 27.60 25.75 -28.65
CA MET A 593 28.46 24.86 -29.43
C MET A 593 27.87 24.65 -30.82
N ALA A 594 28.74 24.60 -31.84
CA ALA A 594 28.34 24.22 -33.19
C ALA A 594 27.97 22.73 -33.27
N ALA A 595 27.21 22.34 -34.29
CA ALA A 595 26.91 20.93 -34.54
C ALA A 595 28.20 20.11 -34.64
N SER A 596 28.24 18.96 -33.97
CA SER A 596 29.38 18.06 -33.98
C SER A 596 28.93 16.62 -33.79
N SER A 597 29.33 15.74 -34.72
CA SER A 597 29.24 14.29 -34.56
C SER A 597 30.41 13.69 -33.77
N THR A 598 31.41 14.50 -33.41
CA THR A 598 32.48 14.09 -32.51
C THR A 598 31.95 14.14 -31.07
N PRO A 599 31.96 13.00 -30.33
CA PRO A 599 31.43 12.98 -28.98
C PRO A 599 32.27 13.76 -27.98
N ILE A 600 31.59 14.38 -27.00
CA ILE A 600 32.19 15.04 -25.84
C ILE A 600 31.73 14.36 -24.54
N GLU A 601 32.34 14.75 -23.43
CA GLU A 601 32.02 14.25 -22.09
C GLU A 601 31.60 15.38 -21.15
N LEU A 602 30.79 15.01 -20.16
CA LEU A 602 30.40 15.83 -19.02
C LEU A 602 30.87 15.16 -17.72
N THR A 603 31.57 15.90 -16.88
CA THR A 603 32.03 15.44 -15.56
C THR A 603 31.50 16.39 -14.49
N LEU A 604 30.92 15.85 -13.42
CA LEU A 604 30.47 16.59 -12.25
C LEU A 604 31.25 16.12 -11.02
N LYS A 605 31.72 17.06 -10.21
CA LYS A 605 32.41 16.81 -8.94
C LYS A 605 31.81 17.69 -7.86
N SER A 606 31.53 17.11 -6.70
CA SER A 606 30.97 17.84 -5.57
C SER A 606 31.99 17.97 -4.43
N SER A 607 31.89 19.02 -3.62
CA SER A 607 32.79 19.22 -2.48
C SER A 607 32.62 18.16 -1.38
N HIS A 608 31.53 17.39 -1.37
CA HIS A 608 31.37 16.19 -0.54
C HIS A 608 32.03 14.93 -1.11
N GLY A 609 32.82 15.04 -2.20
CA GLY A 609 33.63 13.94 -2.72
C GLY A 609 32.91 13.00 -3.69
N PHE A 610 31.73 13.36 -4.19
CA PHE A 610 31.02 12.60 -5.21
C PHE A 610 31.43 13.04 -6.62
N GLU A 611 31.49 12.08 -7.54
CA GLU A 611 31.79 12.32 -8.96
C GLU A 611 30.81 11.56 -9.84
N ARG A 612 30.42 12.18 -10.96
CA ARG A 612 29.59 11.56 -11.99
C ARG A 612 30.07 11.94 -13.38
N GLY A 613 30.21 10.96 -14.27
CA GLY A 613 30.53 11.14 -15.67
C GLY A 613 29.33 10.83 -16.58
N VAL A 614 29.24 11.54 -17.70
CA VAL A 614 28.32 11.27 -18.81
C VAL A 614 29.13 11.34 -20.09
N ARG A 615 29.08 10.28 -20.89
CA ARG A 615 29.92 10.07 -22.07
C ARG A 615 29.11 10.08 -23.36
N ASP A 616 29.82 10.13 -24.48
CA ASP A 616 29.21 10.04 -25.81
C ASP A 616 28.11 11.10 -26.04
N ILE A 617 28.37 12.35 -25.66
CA ILE A 617 27.44 13.46 -25.87
C ILE A 617 27.68 14.06 -27.26
N LEU A 618 26.65 14.14 -28.09
CA LEU A 618 26.69 14.81 -29.39
C LEU A 618 26.04 16.21 -29.32
N VAL A 619 26.45 17.11 -30.22
CA VAL A 619 25.89 18.47 -30.31
C VAL A 619 25.11 18.60 -31.62
N GLY A 620 23.81 18.87 -31.53
CA GLY A 620 22.89 18.79 -32.67
C GLY A 620 21.58 19.54 -32.46
N ASP A 621 20.55 19.21 -33.23
CA ASP A 621 19.21 19.76 -33.03
C ASP A 621 18.43 18.87 -32.04
N VAL A 622 17.82 19.46 -31.02
CA VAL A 622 17.04 18.76 -30.00
C VAL A 622 15.57 19.18 -30.10
N TRP A 623 14.70 18.23 -30.45
CA TRP A 623 13.26 18.45 -30.56
C TRP A 623 12.53 17.89 -29.34
N TYR A 624 11.67 18.70 -28.72
CA TYR A 624 10.77 18.22 -27.67
C TYR A 624 9.45 17.79 -28.29
N VAL A 625 9.12 16.50 -28.26
CA VAL A 625 7.96 15.91 -28.93
C VAL A 625 6.95 15.42 -27.91
N THR A 626 5.70 15.88 -28.02
CA THR A 626 4.68 15.60 -27.00
C THR A 626 3.24 15.52 -27.54
N GLY A 627 2.32 15.08 -26.66
CA GLY A 627 0.90 14.88 -26.93
C GLY A 627 0.49 13.41 -26.79
N SER A 628 0.41 12.70 -27.91
CA SER A 628 -0.12 11.33 -28.05
C SER A 628 0.78 10.27 -27.40
N THR A 629 0.18 9.30 -26.69
CA THR A 629 0.89 8.10 -26.23
C THR A 629 1.42 7.21 -27.35
N GLN A 630 0.93 7.38 -28.58
CA GLN A 630 1.46 6.70 -29.75
C GLN A 630 2.91 7.09 -30.06
N LEU A 631 3.32 8.33 -29.73
CA LEU A 631 4.70 8.80 -29.85
C LEU A 631 5.67 7.89 -29.10
N THR A 632 5.21 7.25 -28.02
CA THR A 632 6.06 6.39 -27.20
C THR A 632 5.84 4.91 -27.34
N SER A 633 4.74 4.48 -27.97
CA SER A 633 4.41 3.07 -28.17
C SER A 633 4.67 2.55 -29.57
N GLU A 634 4.75 3.42 -30.57
CA GLU A 634 5.00 3.03 -31.96
C GLU A 634 6.50 3.13 -32.27
N LEU A 635 7.18 1.98 -32.26
CA LEU A 635 8.61 1.89 -32.57
C LEU A 635 8.83 1.78 -34.07
N ALA A 636 9.88 2.43 -34.58
CA ALA A 636 10.30 2.25 -35.98
C ALA A 636 10.78 0.81 -36.24
N TYR A 637 11.36 0.17 -35.23
CA TYR A 637 11.71 -1.25 -35.23
C TYR A 637 11.62 -1.83 -33.80
N SER A 638 11.14 -3.06 -33.68
CA SER A 638 11.01 -3.76 -32.39
C SER A 638 11.62 -5.15 -32.48
N ASN A 639 12.41 -5.49 -31.47
CA ASN A 639 13.14 -6.75 -31.33
C ASN A 639 12.19 -7.94 -31.10
N ARG A 640 10.91 -7.66 -30.81
CA ARG A 640 9.83 -8.66 -30.71
C ARG A 640 9.29 -9.06 -32.09
N ASN A 641 9.59 -8.30 -33.13
CA ASN A 641 9.20 -8.58 -34.50
C ASN A 641 10.38 -9.23 -35.24
N GLN A 642 10.64 -10.51 -34.91
CA GLN A 642 11.83 -11.25 -35.36
C GLN A 642 11.90 -11.46 -36.89
N ASP A 643 10.77 -11.30 -37.59
CA ASP A 643 10.65 -11.53 -39.04
C ASP A 643 10.73 -10.24 -39.88
N GLY A 644 10.84 -9.06 -39.24
CA GLY A 644 10.89 -7.76 -39.92
C GLY A 644 12.31 -7.34 -40.33
N THR A 645 12.48 -6.82 -41.54
CA THR A 645 13.74 -6.17 -41.97
C THR A 645 13.91 -4.84 -41.21
N PRO A 646 15.07 -4.60 -40.55
CA PRO A 646 15.33 -3.33 -39.89
C PRO A 646 15.33 -2.17 -40.91
N PRO A 647 14.87 -0.97 -40.53
CA PRO A 647 15.05 0.22 -41.34
C PRO A 647 16.53 0.55 -41.58
N GLU A 648 16.80 1.49 -42.49
CA GLU A 648 18.16 2.03 -42.69
C GLU A 648 18.68 2.67 -41.38
N ALA A 649 19.91 2.36 -40.99
CA ALA A 649 20.48 2.90 -39.76
C ALA A 649 20.77 4.41 -39.90
N MET A 650 20.46 5.18 -38.86
CA MET A 650 20.76 6.62 -38.79
C MET A 650 21.58 6.92 -37.53
N PRO A 651 22.93 6.80 -37.59
CA PRO A 651 23.81 6.81 -36.40
C PRO A 651 23.78 8.11 -35.59
N LEU A 652 23.36 9.20 -36.23
CA LEU A 652 23.27 10.53 -35.61
C LEU A 652 21.88 10.86 -35.05
N VAL A 653 20.93 9.91 -35.07
CA VAL A 653 19.57 10.08 -34.55
C VAL A 653 19.43 9.34 -33.23
N ARG A 654 19.07 10.09 -32.17
CA ARG A 654 18.89 9.55 -30.82
C ARG A 654 17.62 10.07 -30.16
N GLU A 655 16.97 9.23 -29.36
CA GLU A 655 15.72 9.57 -28.67
C GLU A 655 15.80 9.26 -27.17
N PHE A 656 15.50 10.24 -26.34
CA PHE A 656 15.21 10.07 -24.93
C PHE A 656 13.70 10.01 -24.73
N ARG A 657 13.18 8.82 -24.42
CA ARG A 657 11.74 8.54 -24.46
C ARG A 657 11.19 8.13 -23.10
N ARG A 658 10.03 8.67 -22.72
CA ARG A 658 9.28 8.20 -21.54
C ARG A 658 7.78 8.19 -21.77
N LYS A 659 7.16 7.03 -21.56
CA LYS A 659 5.71 6.86 -21.54
C LYS A 659 5.17 7.00 -20.11
N THR A 660 4.11 7.78 -19.92
CA THR A 660 3.31 7.76 -18.69
C THR A 660 1.83 7.59 -19.02
N ALA A 661 1.13 6.80 -18.20
CA ALA A 661 -0.34 6.78 -18.21
C ALA A 661 -0.93 7.92 -17.35
N ALA A 662 -0.11 8.48 -16.46
CA ALA A 662 -0.55 9.50 -15.53
C ALA A 662 -0.49 10.89 -16.18
N SER A 663 -1.65 11.52 -16.27
CA SER A 663 -1.88 12.92 -16.62
C SER A 663 -2.17 13.80 -15.39
N SER A 664 -2.03 13.25 -14.18
CA SER A 664 -2.36 13.93 -12.92
C SER A 664 -1.20 13.93 -11.92
N PHE A 665 -0.44 15.03 -11.85
CA PHE A 665 0.58 15.24 -10.81
C PHE A 665 0.54 16.67 -10.26
N ALA A 666 0.13 16.79 -9.00
CA ALA A 666 -0.01 18.06 -8.29
C ALA A 666 1.31 18.86 -8.15
N THR A 667 2.44 18.18 -7.94
CA THR A 667 3.73 18.84 -7.66
C THR A 667 4.80 18.56 -8.72
N PRO A 668 5.61 19.57 -9.10
CA PRO A 668 6.79 19.41 -9.94
C PRO A 668 7.71 18.28 -9.46
N ARG A 669 8.15 17.41 -10.38
CA ARG A 669 8.95 16.23 -10.02
C ARG A 669 10.47 16.39 -10.16
N LYS A 670 11.04 17.61 -10.14
CA LYS A 670 12.48 17.86 -10.38
C LYS A 670 13.44 16.89 -9.67
N ARG A 671 13.31 16.70 -8.34
CA ARG A 671 14.16 15.78 -7.53
C ARG A 671 13.67 14.33 -7.48
N LYS A 672 12.38 14.07 -7.71
CA LYS A 672 11.81 12.71 -7.67
C LYS A 672 11.79 12.04 -9.05
N PHE A 673 12.20 12.74 -10.11
CA PHE A 673 12.40 12.19 -11.45
C PHE A 673 13.55 11.16 -11.46
N GLU A 674 14.43 11.19 -10.46
CA GLU A 674 15.74 10.51 -10.44
C GLU A 674 15.76 9.02 -10.10
N THR A 675 14.65 8.34 -9.87
CA THR A 675 14.68 6.90 -9.63
C THR A 675 13.54 6.17 -10.32
N GLY A 676 13.65 6.03 -11.64
CA GLY A 676 13.13 4.81 -12.26
C GLY A 676 13.80 3.60 -11.59
N GLY A 677 13.17 3.04 -10.56
CA GLY A 677 13.39 1.65 -10.18
C GLY A 677 12.60 0.77 -11.15
N GLY A 678 13.23 -0.26 -11.72
CA GLY A 678 12.56 -1.20 -12.61
C GLY A 678 12.08 -0.54 -13.92
N ARG A 679 10.76 -0.57 -14.16
CA ARG A 679 10.11 -0.34 -15.48
C ARG A 679 10.14 1.08 -16.05
N TYR A 680 10.68 2.07 -15.34
CA TYR A 680 10.64 3.49 -15.74
C TYR A 680 12.02 4.13 -15.97
N ARG A 681 13.12 3.36 -15.98
CA ARG A 681 14.43 3.89 -16.37
C ARG A 681 14.41 4.29 -17.84
N SER A 682 14.77 5.53 -18.12
CA SER A 682 14.89 6.05 -19.49
C SER A 682 16.37 6.19 -19.85
N ALA A 683 16.72 5.90 -21.10
CA ALA A 683 18.05 6.05 -21.67
C ALA A 683 17.92 6.63 -23.08
N TRP A 684 19.03 7.11 -23.65
CA TRP A 684 19.06 7.50 -25.05
C TRP A 684 19.07 6.25 -25.94
N LEU A 685 18.07 6.14 -26.80
CA LEU A 685 17.93 5.08 -27.78
C LEU A 685 18.50 5.56 -29.11
N THR A 686 19.15 4.67 -29.86
CA THR A 686 19.74 5.00 -31.16
C THR A 686 18.85 4.47 -32.30
N ALA A 687 18.98 5.06 -33.47
CA ALA A 687 18.45 4.50 -34.72
C ALA A 687 19.46 3.53 -35.37
N GLU A 688 20.18 2.77 -34.55
CA GLU A 688 21.12 1.71 -34.94
C GLU A 688 20.57 0.38 -34.41
N TRP A 689 20.04 -0.44 -35.31
CA TRP A 689 19.20 -1.61 -34.98
C TRP A 689 19.98 -2.86 -34.51
N GLU A 690 21.26 -2.69 -34.18
CA GLU A 690 22.18 -3.77 -33.79
C GLU A 690 22.23 -3.98 -32.27
N SER A 691 21.71 -3.03 -31.47
CA SER A 691 21.66 -3.15 -30.01
C SER A 691 20.43 -3.97 -29.60
N GLY A 692 20.57 -4.92 -28.67
CA GLY A 692 19.47 -5.75 -28.16
C GLY A 692 18.37 -4.99 -27.38
N HIS A 693 18.23 -3.67 -27.57
CA HIS A 693 17.28 -2.75 -26.96
C HIS A 693 16.27 -2.22 -27.98
N GLU A 694 15.13 -1.67 -27.52
CA GLU A 694 14.18 -0.98 -28.39
C GLU A 694 14.85 0.26 -29.03
N GLY A 695 14.68 0.48 -30.33
CA GLY A 695 15.20 1.68 -30.98
C GLY A 695 14.25 2.89 -30.88
N VAL A 696 14.56 3.93 -31.66
CA VAL A 696 13.78 5.18 -31.71
C VAL A 696 12.33 4.95 -32.18
N SER A 697 11.44 5.88 -31.82
CA SER A 697 10.04 5.86 -32.24
C SER A 697 9.89 6.03 -33.76
N MET A 698 8.76 5.56 -34.28
CA MET A 698 8.34 5.75 -35.67
C MET A 698 8.37 7.23 -36.05
N PHE A 699 7.92 8.09 -35.14
CA PHE A 699 7.90 9.53 -35.34
C PHE A 699 9.32 10.09 -35.46
N ALA A 700 10.18 9.86 -34.46
CA ALA A 700 11.55 10.38 -34.46
C ALA A 700 12.34 9.92 -35.69
N TYR A 701 12.21 8.65 -36.08
CA TYR A 701 12.87 8.11 -37.27
C TYR A 701 12.43 8.81 -38.56
N HIS A 702 11.12 8.90 -38.82
CA HIS A 702 10.62 9.49 -40.07
C HIS A 702 10.79 11.01 -40.12
N PHE A 703 10.66 11.70 -38.97
CA PHE A 703 10.90 13.13 -38.88
C PHE A 703 12.37 13.44 -39.22
N ALA A 704 13.32 12.76 -38.58
CA ALA A 704 14.74 12.95 -38.83
C ALA A 704 15.15 12.62 -40.27
N LYS A 705 14.56 11.56 -40.84
CA LYS A 705 14.81 11.14 -42.23
C LYS A 705 14.32 12.19 -43.22
N SER A 706 13.11 12.73 -43.03
CA SER A 706 12.56 13.79 -43.89
C SER A 706 13.30 15.11 -43.75
N LEU A 707 13.73 15.47 -42.54
CA LEU A 707 14.48 16.70 -42.31
C LEU A 707 15.86 16.68 -43.00
N GLY A 708 16.45 15.49 -43.18
CA GLY A 708 17.58 15.29 -44.09
C GLY A 708 18.89 16.03 -43.72
N ARG A 709 19.07 16.43 -42.46
CA ARG A 709 20.25 17.22 -42.03
C ARG A 709 21.53 16.38 -42.00
N LYS A 710 22.29 16.42 -43.09
CA LYS A 710 23.59 15.72 -43.20
C LYS A 710 24.60 16.26 -42.18
N GLY A 711 25.21 15.36 -41.41
CA GLY A 711 26.29 15.68 -40.47
C GLY A 711 25.85 16.40 -39.19
N VAL A 712 24.55 16.63 -38.99
CA VAL A 712 24.01 17.25 -37.79
C VAL A 712 23.29 16.18 -36.96
N PRO A 713 23.74 15.91 -35.73
CA PRO A 713 23.01 15.07 -34.80
C PRO A 713 21.58 15.57 -34.56
N GLN A 714 20.63 14.64 -34.42
CA GLN A 714 19.22 14.92 -34.16
C GLN A 714 18.78 14.16 -32.91
N GLY A 715 18.48 14.91 -31.86
CA GLY A 715 17.98 14.43 -30.58
C GLY A 715 16.48 14.64 -30.45
N PHE A 716 15.77 13.66 -29.89
CA PHE A 716 14.34 13.77 -29.60
C PHE A 716 14.10 13.53 -28.10
N ILE A 717 13.51 14.50 -27.42
CA ILE A 717 12.97 14.32 -26.06
C ILE A 717 11.49 14.03 -26.21
N THR A 718 11.08 12.77 -26.07
CA THR A 718 9.71 12.34 -26.35
C THR A 718 8.98 11.98 -25.08
N MET A 719 7.98 12.80 -24.75
CA MET A 719 7.12 12.64 -23.58
C MET A 719 5.68 12.49 -24.02
N SER A 720 4.91 11.61 -23.37
CA SER A 720 3.51 11.41 -23.74
C SER A 720 2.65 11.03 -22.55
N ALA A 721 1.40 11.47 -22.55
CA ALA A 721 0.39 11.17 -21.53
C ALA A 721 -1.01 11.04 -22.16
N GLY A 722 -1.99 10.58 -21.37
CA GLY A 722 -3.36 10.33 -21.84
C GLY A 722 -3.53 8.93 -22.43
N GLN A 723 -4.07 8.01 -21.62
CA GLN A 723 -4.35 6.64 -22.02
C GLN A 723 -5.68 6.16 -21.43
N GLY A 724 -6.50 5.49 -22.22
CA GLY A 724 -7.79 4.96 -21.76
C GLY A 724 -8.81 6.07 -21.56
N GLN A 725 -9.33 6.23 -20.34
CA GLN A 725 -10.30 7.27 -19.97
C GLN A 725 -9.64 8.58 -19.51
N LEU A 726 -8.33 8.57 -19.25
CA LEU A 726 -7.59 9.73 -18.81
C LEU A 726 -7.25 10.64 -20.00
N GLN A 727 -7.51 11.94 -19.84
CA GLN A 727 -7.21 13.00 -20.77
C GLN A 727 -5.89 13.69 -20.40
N ALA A 728 -5.22 14.29 -21.38
CA ALA A 728 -4.01 15.09 -21.22
C ALA A 728 -4.06 16.25 -22.22
N SER A 729 -5.04 17.13 -22.04
CA SER A 729 -5.30 18.27 -22.91
C SER A 729 -4.16 19.31 -22.84
N PRO A 730 -3.96 20.17 -23.85
CA PRO A 730 -2.82 21.09 -23.88
C PRO A 730 -2.68 21.93 -22.60
N LEU A 731 -3.81 22.35 -21.99
CA LEU A 731 -3.79 23.12 -20.75
C LEU A 731 -3.14 22.38 -19.56
N SER A 732 -3.27 21.04 -19.51
CA SER A 732 -2.59 20.21 -18.49
C SER A 732 -1.06 20.16 -18.69
N TRP A 733 -0.58 20.45 -19.90
CA TRP A 733 0.84 20.55 -20.25
C TRP A 733 1.42 21.95 -20.07
N THR A 734 0.59 22.95 -19.76
CA THR A 734 1.04 24.33 -19.55
C THR A 734 1.64 24.51 -18.16
N SER A 735 2.73 25.26 -18.05
CA SER A 735 3.37 25.60 -16.78
C SER A 735 2.48 26.51 -15.91
N TYR A 736 2.71 26.52 -14.59
CA TYR A 736 2.05 27.49 -13.69
C TYR A 736 2.22 28.93 -14.17
N ALA A 737 3.42 29.30 -14.62
CA ALA A 737 3.70 30.65 -15.13
C ALA A 737 2.84 31.02 -16.34
N GLY A 738 2.57 30.05 -17.22
CA GLY A 738 1.71 30.22 -18.39
C GLY A 738 0.22 30.36 -18.09
N VAL A 739 -0.23 29.86 -16.93
CA VAL A 739 -1.66 29.87 -16.56
C VAL A 739 -2.03 30.85 -15.44
N GLN A 740 -1.07 31.27 -14.60
CA GLN A 740 -1.34 32.11 -13.42
C GLN A 740 -1.93 33.48 -13.73
N LYS A 741 -1.76 33.98 -14.97
CA LYS A 741 -2.25 35.31 -15.41
C LYS A 741 -3.54 35.22 -16.23
N LEU A 742 -4.07 34.02 -16.47
CA LEU A 742 -5.29 33.84 -17.27
C LEU A 742 -6.49 34.42 -16.52
N LYS A 743 -7.29 35.23 -17.25
CA LYS A 743 -8.53 35.85 -16.74
C LYS A 743 -9.79 35.30 -17.43
N THR A 744 -9.65 34.24 -18.21
CA THR A 744 -10.76 33.66 -18.98
C THR A 744 -11.69 32.87 -18.06
N ASN A 745 -12.99 33.09 -18.21
CA ASN A 745 -14.01 32.37 -17.44
C ASN A 745 -14.06 30.88 -17.81
N ALA A 746 -13.61 30.49 -19.01
CA ALA A 746 -13.72 29.13 -19.54
C ALA A 746 -12.96 28.09 -18.69
N PHE A 747 -11.89 28.49 -18.01
CA PHE A 747 -11.05 27.59 -17.20
C PHE A 747 -11.06 27.90 -15.71
N GLN A 748 -11.90 28.83 -15.23
CA GLN A 748 -11.78 29.34 -13.86
C GLN A 748 -11.92 28.25 -12.78
N SER A 749 -12.82 27.28 -12.96
CA SER A 749 -12.98 26.16 -12.02
C SER A 749 -11.72 25.29 -11.94
N ARG A 750 -11.12 24.98 -13.10
CA ARG A 750 -9.86 24.23 -13.23
C ARG A 750 -8.66 25.01 -12.68
N LEU A 751 -8.63 26.33 -12.89
CA LEU A 751 -7.61 27.22 -12.34
C LEU A 751 -7.73 27.36 -10.82
N ASN A 752 -8.94 27.42 -10.26
CA ASN A 752 -9.14 27.44 -8.81
C ASN A 752 -8.58 26.16 -8.16
N GLN A 753 -8.80 24.98 -8.78
CA GLN A 753 -8.18 23.73 -8.33
C GLN A 753 -6.64 23.82 -8.34
N LEU A 754 -6.05 24.42 -9.39
CA LEU A 754 -4.60 24.65 -9.41
C LEU A 754 -4.16 25.61 -8.29
N PHE A 755 -4.80 26.78 -8.19
CA PHE A 755 -4.42 27.85 -7.27
C PHE A 755 -4.51 27.44 -5.80
N MET A 756 -5.43 26.54 -5.45
CA MET A 756 -5.48 25.92 -4.11
C MET A 756 -4.15 25.30 -3.65
N GLN A 757 -3.26 24.90 -4.57
CA GLN A 757 -1.96 24.31 -4.25
C GLN A 757 -0.87 25.36 -3.92
N TYR A 758 -1.11 26.63 -4.26
CA TYR A 758 -0.15 27.71 -4.12
C TYR A 758 -0.59 28.64 -3.00
N ALA A 759 0.08 28.52 -1.84
CA ALA A 759 -0.31 29.16 -0.59
C ALA A 759 -0.43 30.70 -0.65
N ASN A 760 0.15 31.35 -1.66
CA ASN A 760 0.10 32.79 -1.88
C ASN A 760 -1.14 33.28 -2.65
N THR A 761 -1.90 32.37 -3.28
CA THR A 761 -3.12 32.71 -4.01
C THR A 761 -4.29 32.96 -3.05
N ASP A 762 -5.27 33.75 -3.50
CA ASP A 762 -6.46 34.01 -2.67
C ASP A 762 -7.32 32.76 -2.50
N VAL A 763 -7.41 31.90 -3.52
CA VAL A 763 -8.09 30.60 -3.43
C VAL A 763 -7.50 29.72 -2.32
N ALA A 764 -6.17 29.66 -2.19
CA ALA A 764 -5.54 28.88 -1.13
C ALA A 764 -5.69 29.52 0.26
N LYS A 765 -5.81 30.85 0.34
CA LYS A 765 -6.11 31.56 1.60
C LYS A 765 -7.52 31.29 2.06
N ASP A 766 -8.49 31.42 1.17
CA ASP A 766 -9.90 31.16 1.46
C ASP A 766 -10.10 29.69 1.87
N ALA A 767 -9.48 28.76 1.14
CA ALA A 767 -9.54 27.33 1.47
C ALA A 767 -8.93 27.00 2.85
N LEU A 768 -7.86 27.70 3.27
CA LEU A 768 -7.32 27.55 4.62
C LEU A 768 -8.30 28.04 5.69
N ASP A 769 -8.94 29.17 5.42
CA ASP A 769 -9.84 29.84 6.36
C ASP A 769 -11.11 29.00 6.55
N GLU A 770 -11.69 28.52 5.46
CA GLU A 770 -12.80 27.55 5.45
C GLU A 770 -12.40 26.26 6.18
N HIS A 771 -11.22 25.70 5.89
CA HIS A 771 -10.75 24.49 6.57
C HIS A 771 -10.63 24.66 8.08
N ILE A 772 -10.11 25.81 8.56
CA ILE A 772 -10.04 26.09 9.99
C ILE A 772 -11.45 26.14 10.60
N VAL A 773 -12.40 26.79 9.93
CA VAL A 773 -13.81 26.85 10.36
C VAL A 773 -14.44 25.46 10.40
N ASP A 774 -14.20 24.63 9.40
CA ASP A 774 -14.72 23.26 9.33
C ASP A 774 -14.18 22.39 10.47
N VAL A 775 -12.88 22.46 10.76
CA VAL A 775 -12.28 21.73 11.89
C VAL A 775 -12.79 22.28 13.22
N GLN A 776 -12.98 23.59 13.37
CA GLN A 776 -13.59 24.18 14.56
C GLN A 776 -15.02 23.70 14.76
N SER A 777 -15.83 23.69 13.70
CA SER A 777 -17.21 23.18 13.70
C SER A 777 -17.27 21.70 14.07
N PHE A 778 -16.33 20.89 13.57
CA PHE A 778 -16.16 19.50 13.98
C PHE A 778 -15.89 19.40 15.49
N VAL A 779 -14.91 20.15 16.02
CA VAL A 779 -14.58 20.16 17.45
C VAL A 779 -15.76 20.60 18.31
N GLU A 780 -16.46 21.67 17.93
CA GLU A 780 -17.65 22.16 18.62
C GLU A 780 -18.78 21.12 18.62
N THR A 781 -18.98 20.42 17.50
CA THR A 781 -19.98 19.36 17.38
C THR A 781 -19.68 18.21 18.36
N VAL A 782 -18.42 17.75 18.43
CA VAL A 782 -17.99 16.71 19.37
C VAL A 782 -18.23 17.15 20.82
N VAL A 783 -17.76 18.35 21.19
CA VAL A 783 -17.89 18.88 22.57
C VAL A 783 -19.35 19.08 22.98
N LYS A 784 -20.19 19.61 22.08
CA LYS A 784 -21.61 19.87 22.35
C LYS A 784 -22.39 18.56 22.55
N ARG A 785 -22.09 17.53 21.75
CA ARG A 785 -22.76 16.23 21.86
C ARG A 785 -22.43 15.53 23.18
N SER A 786 -21.16 15.52 23.58
CA SER A 786 -20.74 14.96 24.88
C SER A 786 -21.45 15.64 26.06
N LYS A 787 -21.57 16.97 26.07
CA LYS A 787 -22.21 17.72 27.17
C LYS A 787 -23.73 17.50 27.31
N ASN A 788 -24.42 17.10 26.24
CA ASN A 788 -25.87 16.95 26.23
C ASN A 788 -26.35 15.57 26.71
N GLY A 789 -25.45 14.69 27.17
CA GLY A 789 -25.82 13.31 27.54
C GLY A 789 -26.32 12.48 26.36
N VAL A 790 -26.12 12.96 25.13
CA VAL A 790 -26.28 12.17 23.91
C VAL A 790 -25.13 11.15 23.91
N ASP A 791 -25.46 9.89 23.67
CA ASP A 791 -24.48 8.81 23.58
C ASP A 791 -23.35 9.22 22.63
N GLU A 792 -22.09 9.07 23.06
CA GLU A 792 -20.89 9.57 22.36
C GLU A 792 -20.70 8.97 20.95
N THR A 793 -21.56 8.04 20.59
CA THR A 793 -21.49 7.19 19.40
C THR A 793 -22.55 7.51 18.34
N ASP A 794 -23.55 8.35 18.65
CA ASP A 794 -24.65 8.64 17.71
C ASP A 794 -24.43 9.97 16.98
N GLY A 795 -24.27 9.89 15.66
CA GLY A 795 -24.08 11.01 14.74
C GLY A 795 -22.84 11.89 14.94
N VAL A 796 -21.83 11.41 15.68
CA VAL A 796 -20.51 12.07 15.72
C VAL A 796 -19.82 11.85 14.36
N PRO A 797 -19.19 12.88 13.76
CA PRO A 797 -18.49 12.70 12.50
C PRO A 797 -17.40 11.64 12.62
N LEU A 798 -17.28 10.80 11.58
CA LEU A 798 -16.36 9.67 11.56
C LEU A 798 -14.89 10.09 11.66
N SER A 799 -14.56 11.25 11.09
CA SER A 799 -13.22 11.84 11.11
C SER A 799 -13.30 13.36 11.18
N ALA A 800 -12.19 14.00 11.55
CA ALA A 800 -12.06 15.43 11.32
C ALA A 800 -12.04 15.71 9.80
N PRO A 801 -12.53 16.87 9.34
CA PRO A 801 -12.53 17.21 7.93
C PRO A 801 -11.07 17.24 7.42
N PRO A 802 -10.76 16.59 6.28
CA PRO A 802 -9.43 16.65 5.71
C PRO A 802 -9.18 18.04 5.12
N PHE A 803 -7.91 18.44 5.06
CA PHE A 803 -7.54 19.67 4.36
C PHE A 803 -7.91 19.57 2.87
N PRO A 804 -8.46 20.63 2.25
CA PRO A 804 -8.86 20.61 0.84
C PRO A 804 -7.69 20.29 -0.10
N GLU A 805 -7.89 19.33 -1.02
CA GLU A 805 -6.89 18.89 -1.98
C GLU A 805 -7.39 19.02 -3.41
N ALA A 806 -6.58 19.66 -4.25
CA ALA A 806 -6.87 19.84 -5.66
C ALA A 806 -7.02 18.50 -6.40
N GLY A 807 -8.08 18.37 -7.21
CA GLY A 807 -8.35 17.16 -8.00
C GLY A 807 -8.92 15.99 -7.19
N ARG A 808 -9.43 16.26 -6.00
CA ARG A 808 -10.21 15.29 -5.22
C ARG A 808 -11.71 15.57 -5.19
N SER A 809 -12.19 16.62 -5.85
CA SER A 809 -13.62 16.84 -6.05
C SER A 809 -14.15 15.99 -7.21
N ASP A 810 -15.42 15.59 -7.13
CA ASP A 810 -16.10 14.88 -8.22
C ASP A 810 -16.47 15.82 -9.39
N GLU A 811 -16.33 17.13 -9.19
CA GLU A 811 -16.71 18.17 -10.16
C GLU A 811 -15.67 18.36 -11.28
N ILE A 812 -14.38 18.24 -10.95
CA ILE A 812 -13.28 18.52 -11.88
C ILE A 812 -12.35 17.30 -11.94
N PRO A 813 -12.30 16.59 -13.08
CA PRO A 813 -11.36 15.49 -13.27
C PRO A 813 -9.92 15.96 -13.01
N ALA A 814 -9.18 15.24 -12.17
CA ALA A 814 -7.85 15.65 -11.74
C ALA A 814 -6.87 15.85 -12.91
N ASP A 815 -7.00 15.06 -13.96
CA ASP A 815 -6.20 15.12 -15.19
C ASP A 815 -6.53 16.30 -16.11
N SER A 816 -7.65 17.00 -15.85
CA SER A 816 -7.96 18.27 -16.48
C SER A 816 -7.32 19.46 -15.77
N ILE A 817 -6.77 19.30 -14.56
CA ILE A 817 -6.17 20.41 -13.82
C ILE A 817 -4.92 20.90 -14.59
N PRO A 818 -4.77 22.21 -14.83
CA PRO A 818 -3.60 22.73 -15.54
C PRO A 818 -2.31 22.36 -14.81
N THR A 819 -1.19 22.32 -15.53
CA THR A 819 0.13 21.96 -14.96
C THR A 819 0.32 20.48 -14.58
N TYR A 820 -0.75 19.68 -14.46
CA TYR A 820 -0.60 18.33 -13.90
C TYR A 820 0.22 17.39 -14.80
N THR A 821 0.06 17.49 -16.11
CA THR A 821 0.92 16.75 -17.04
C THR A 821 2.29 17.41 -17.16
N TYR A 822 2.34 18.76 -17.16
CA TYR A 822 3.59 19.53 -17.15
C TYR A 822 4.53 19.11 -16.02
N ASN A 823 4.01 18.97 -14.80
CA ASN A 823 4.76 18.64 -13.59
C ASN A 823 5.55 17.34 -13.68
N TRP A 824 5.07 16.40 -14.50
CA TRP A 824 5.72 15.14 -14.77
C TRP A 824 6.54 15.14 -16.05
N CYS A 825 5.99 15.66 -17.14
CA CYS A 825 6.62 15.49 -18.46
C CYS A 825 7.61 16.59 -18.80
N ILE A 826 7.36 17.85 -18.40
CA ILE A 826 8.15 19.01 -18.83
C ILE A 826 8.98 19.59 -17.70
N SER A 827 8.37 19.85 -16.53
CA SER A 827 9.04 20.47 -15.37
C SER A 827 10.38 19.81 -14.98
N PRO A 828 10.52 18.47 -15.03
CA PRO A 828 11.78 17.83 -14.69
C PRO A 828 12.88 17.95 -15.76
N MET A 829 12.55 18.44 -16.95
CA MET A 829 13.49 18.65 -18.05
C MET A 829 14.00 20.08 -18.11
N VAL A 830 13.25 21.05 -17.58
CA VAL A 830 13.56 22.48 -17.76
C VAL A 830 14.33 23.08 -16.57
N PRO A 831 15.33 23.95 -16.81
CA PRO A 831 15.69 24.55 -18.11
C PRO A 831 16.38 23.57 -19.08
N MET A 832 16.10 23.72 -20.37
CA MET A 832 16.67 22.94 -21.47
C MET A 832 16.63 23.78 -22.75
N ALA A 833 17.71 23.75 -23.51
CA ALA A 833 17.74 24.33 -24.85
C ALA A 833 17.13 23.36 -25.88
N VAL A 834 16.30 23.87 -26.80
CA VAL A 834 15.61 23.08 -27.83
C VAL A 834 15.64 23.80 -29.17
N ALA A 835 15.64 23.03 -30.26
CA ALA A 835 15.42 23.51 -31.62
C ALA A 835 13.96 23.91 -31.85
N GLY A 836 13.03 23.26 -31.14
CA GLY A 836 11.61 23.53 -31.16
C GLY A 836 10.79 22.48 -30.43
N VAL A 837 9.49 22.73 -30.33
CA VAL A 837 8.51 21.86 -29.68
C VAL A 837 7.50 21.38 -30.72
N ILE A 838 7.23 20.08 -30.69
CA ILE A 838 6.31 19.41 -31.60
C ILE A 838 5.14 18.83 -30.82
N TRP A 839 3.92 19.20 -31.23
CA TRP A 839 2.68 18.67 -30.67
C TRP A 839 1.97 17.73 -31.65
N VAL A 840 1.78 16.48 -31.24
CA VAL A 840 1.04 15.46 -32.01
C VAL A 840 -0.15 14.98 -31.17
N PRO A 841 -1.39 15.39 -31.46
CA PRO A 841 -2.53 15.06 -30.63
C PRO A 841 -2.99 13.62 -30.79
N SER A 842 -3.71 13.14 -29.79
CA SER A 842 -4.55 11.94 -29.84
C SER A 842 -5.96 12.31 -29.40
N LYS A 843 -6.91 11.36 -29.48
CA LYS A 843 -8.26 11.54 -28.89
C LYS A 843 -8.19 11.95 -27.42
N ASN A 844 -7.25 11.39 -26.67
CA ASN A 844 -7.02 11.67 -25.25
C ASN A 844 -6.30 13.00 -24.98
N SER A 845 -5.87 13.70 -26.03
CA SER A 845 -5.15 14.99 -25.91
C SER A 845 -6.03 16.18 -26.27
N LEU A 846 -7.31 15.95 -26.59
CA LEU A 846 -8.26 17.03 -26.93
C LEU A 846 -8.96 17.60 -25.69
N GLY A 847 -8.89 16.89 -24.56
CA GLY A 847 -9.65 17.23 -23.35
C GLY A 847 -11.08 16.69 -23.39
N TYR A 848 -11.78 16.85 -22.27
CA TYR A 848 -13.19 16.44 -22.15
C TYR A 848 -14.14 17.34 -22.95
N GLU A 849 -13.71 18.55 -23.29
CA GLU A 849 -14.46 19.54 -24.06
C GLU A 849 -13.65 19.96 -25.30
N PRO A 850 -13.83 19.27 -26.45
CA PRO A 850 -13.09 19.58 -27.68
C PRO A 850 -13.22 21.02 -28.17
N GLY A 851 -14.29 21.72 -27.78
CA GLY A 851 -14.50 23.14 -28.08
C GLY A 851 -13.48 24.08 -27.44
N LEU A 852 -12.80 23.65 -26.37
CA LEU A 852 -11.75 24.44 -25.71
C LEU A 852 -10.35 24.14 -26.27
N TYR A 853 -10.20 23.10 -27.10
CA TYR A 853 -8.88 22.63 -27.55
C TYR A 853 -8.03 23.71 -28.21
N GLY A 854 -8.60 24.54 -29.09
CA GLY A 854 -7.88 25.62 -29.77
C GLY A 854 -7.28 26.61 -28.77
N GLU A 855 -8.10 27.14 -27.86
CA GLU A 855 -7.69 28.08 -26.81
C GLU A 855 -6.65 27.44 -25.86
N GLU A 856 -6.84 26.17 -25.49
CA GLU A 856 -5.85 25.46 -24.66
C GLU A 856 -4.50 25.32 -25.36
N LEU A 857 -4.50 25.03 -26.66
CA LEU A 857 -3.27 24.85 -27.45
C LEU A 857 -2.55 26.19 -27.66
N GLU A 858 -3.29 27.29 -27.83
CA GLU A 858 -2.74 28.65 -27.84
C GLU A 858 -2.04 28.98 -26.52
N ILE A 859 -2.69 28.69 -25.38
CA ILE A 859 -2.13 28.89 -24.04
C ILE A 859 -0.85 28.07 -23.86
N PHE A 860 -0.87 26.79 -24.26
CA PHE A 860 0.30 25.93 -24.19
C PHE A 860 1.46 26.50 -25.01
N ALA A 861 1.22 26.80 -26.30
CA ALA A 861 2.22 27.35 -27.21
C ALA A 861 2.80 28.69 -26.71
N GLY A 862 1.94 29.59 -26.23
CA GLY A 862 2.34 30.87 -25.66
C GLY A 862 3.22 30.75 -24.42
N SER A 863 3.11 29.65 -23.66
CA SER A 863 3.90 29.39 -22.46
C SER A 863 5.30 28.81 -22.73
N LEU A 864 5.60 28.40 -23.97
CA LEU A 864 6.83 27.66 -24.28
C LEU A 864 8.09 28.51 -24.11
N GLY A 865 8.02 29.81 -24.41
CA GLY A 865 9.14 30.72 -24.24
C GLY A 865 9.61 30.80 -22.79
N ASP A 866 8.68 31.00 -21.86
CA ASP A 866 8.95 30.99 -20.42
C ASP A 866 9.39 29.59 -19.93
N THR A 867 8.81 28.53 -20.50
CA THR A 867 9.11 27.14 -20.12
C THR A 867 10.55 26.74 -20.45
N PHE A 868 11.04 27.10 -21.64
CA PHE A 868 12.38 26.73 -22.10
C PHE A 868 13.42 27.85 -21.93
N GLY A 869 13.00 29.06 -21.53
CA GLY A 869 13.90 30.21 -21.38
C GLY A 869 14.44 30.74 -22.70
N LEU A 870 13.65 30.63 -23.78
CA LEU A 870 14.05 30.98 -25.14
C LEU A 870 13.03 31.94 -25.75
N GLU A 871 13.50 33.04 -26.33
CA GLU A 871 12.64 33.92 -27.13
C GLU A 871 12.26 33.22 -28.44
N GLY A 872 10.95 33.11 -28.70
CA GLY A 872 10.45 32.58 -29.98
C GLY A 872 10.72 31.09 -30.22
N VAL A 873 10.45 30.22 -29.23
CA VAL A 873 10.52 28.75 -29.39
C VAL A 873 9.69 28.32 -30.60
N PRO A 874 10.29 27.72 -31.64
CA PRO A 874 9.53 27.21 -32.78
C PRO A 874 8.53 26.16 -32.31
N PHE A 875 7.25 26.38 -32.64
CA PHE A 875 6.17 25.47 -32.33
C PHE A 875 5.56 24.92 -33.61
N ILE A 876 5.55 23.59 -33.72
CA ILE A 876 5.02 22.87 -34.88
C ILE A 876 3.99 21.87 -34.38
N TYR A 877 2.82 21.80 -34.99
CA TYR A 877 1.77 20.92 -34.49
C TYR A 877 0.95 20.26 -35.59
N ALA A 878 0.48 19.04 -35.31
CA ALA A 878 -0.58 18.41 -36.08
C ALA A 878 -1.94 18.68 -35.41
N GLN A 879 -3.01 18.71 -36.19
CA GLN A 879 -4.36 18.87 -35.68
C GLN A 879 -5.39 18.03 -36.47
N PRO A 880 -6.38 17.43 -35.78
CA PRO A 880 -7.54 16.85 -36.46
C PRO A 880 -8.27 17.90 -37.30
N ALA A 881 -8.71 17.54 -38.50
CA ALA A 881 -9.64 18.37 -39.27
C ALA A 881 -10.96 18.54 -38.51
N ALA A 882 -11.64 19.68 -38.67
CA ALA A 882 -12.90 19.98 -37.96
C ALA A 882 -14.01 18.93 -38.19
N GLY A 883 -13.98 18.21 -39.32
CA GLY A 883 -14.91 17.11 -39.59
C GLY A 883 -14.61 15.78 -38.86
N LEU A 884 -13.44 15.63 -38.25
CA LEU A 884 -13.03 14.41 -37.55
C LEU A 884 -13.51 14.36 -36.09
N VAL A 885 -13.69 15.53 -35.46
CA VAL A 885 -14.13 15.65 -34.07
C VAL A 885 -15.16 16.78 -33.98
N GLU A 886 -16.37 16.42 -33.58
CA GLU A 886 -17.46 17.37 -33.41
C GLU A 886 -17.10 18.45 -32.37
N GLY A 887 -17.37 19.71 -32.70
CA GLY A 887 -17.13 20.85 -31.82
C GLY A 887 -15.67 21.27 -31.67
N LEU A 888 -14.72 20.65 -32.39
CA LEU A 888 -13.30 21.01 -32.31
C LEU A 888 -13.04 22.43 -32.82
N THR A 889 -12.37 23.25 -32.01
CA THR A 889 -11.91 24.59 -32.39
C THR A 889 -10.49 24.57 -32.95
N ALA A 890 -10.20 25.49 -33.87
CA ALA A 890 -8.86 25.70 -34.41
C ALA A 890 -8.12 26.79 -33.62
N PRO A 891 -6.84 26.61 -33.27
CA PRO A 891 -6.05 27.62 -32.59
C PRO A 891 -5.63 28.75 -33.54
N ASP A 892 -5.54 29.97 -33.04
CA ASP A 892 -4.96 31.12 -33.72
C ASP A 892 -3.46 31.24 -33.38
N LEU A 893 -2.63 30.55 -34.16
CA LEU A 893 -1.17 30.50 -33.99
C LEU A 893 -0.45 30.90 -35.30
N PRO A 894 -0.46 32.19 -35.69
CA PRO A 894 0.02 32.65 -37.00
C PRO A 894 1.53 32.47 -37.22
N ASN A 895 2.30 32.34 -36.13
CA ASN A 895 3.75 32.12 -36.16
C ASN A 895 4.16 30.65 -35.95
N SER A 896 3.20 29.73 -36.03
CA SER A 896 3.43 28.29 -35.89
C SER A 896 3.13 27.58 -37.19
N ALA A 897 3.89 26.53 -37.48
CA ALA A 897 3.64 25.71 -38.65
C ALA A 897 2.75 24.51 -38.27
N SER A 898 1.77 24.18 -39.12
CA SER A 898 0.85 23.10 -38.82
C SER A 898 0.44 22.27 -40.02
N ILE A 899 -0.09 21.09 -39.72
CA ILE A 899 -0.73 20.20 -40.68
C ILE A 899 -2.09 19.75 -40.13
N GLN A 900 -3.00 19.40 -41.03
CA GLN A 900 -4.29 18.80 -40.66
C GLN A 900 -4.39 17.36 -41.16
N PHE A 901 -5.02 16.49 -40.37
CA PHE A 901 -5.33 15.12 -40.77
C PHE A 901 -6.84 14.85 -40.68
N ALA A 902 -7.38 14.14 -41.67
CA ALA A 902 -8.81 13.85 -41.78
C ALA A 902 -9.24 12.58 -41.02
N GLU A 903 -8.29 11.70 -40.65
CA GLU A 903 -8.54 10.48 -39.90
C GLU A 903 -7.45 10.24 -38.86
N TRP A 904 -7.79 9.60 -37.73
CA TRP A 904 -6.79 9.25 -36.72
C TRP A 904 -5.75 8.28 -37.31
N PRO A 905 -4.46 8.65 -37.33
CA PRO A 905 -3.44 7.89 -38.03
C PRO A 905 -3.22 6.53 -37.38
N LYS A 906 -3.20 5.46 -38.18
CA LYS A 906 -2.73 4.14 -37.71
C LYS A 906 -1.24 4.13 -37.43
N THR A 907 -0.49 5.02 -38.08
CA THR A 907 0.96 5.18 -37.93
C THR A 907 1.33 6.65 -37.95
N LEU A 908 2.28 7.07 -37.12
CA LEU A 908 2.77 8.44 -37.07
C LEU A 908 3.78 8.78 -38.18
N ALA A 909 4.17 7.82 -39.02
CA ALA A 909 5.19 8.02 -40.06
C ALA A 909 4.87 9.19 -41.00
N GLU A 910 3.62 9.29 -41.48
CA GLU A 910 3.22 10.32 -42.44
C GLU A 910 3.12 11.70 -41.80
N ILE A 911 2.55 11.77 -40.60
CA ILE A 911 2.52 13.02 -39.80
C ILE A 911 3.95 13.52 -39.55
N ALA A 912 4.88 12.62 -39.20
CA ALA A 912 6.27 12.97 -38.96
C ALA A 912 6.95 13.60 -40.18
N LYS A 913 6.72 13.04 -41.39
CA LYS A 913 7.27 13.58 -42.63
C LYS A 913 6.72 14.97 -42.93
N GLN A 914 5.40 15.13 -42.88
CA GLN A 914 4.74 16.39 -43.21
C GLN A 914 5.11 17.50 -42.22
N LEU A 915 5.25 17.17 -40.93
CA LEU A 915 5.74 18.14 -39.93
C LEU A 915 7.21 18.51 -40.16
N ALA A 916 8.06 17.56 -40.59
CA ALA A 916 9.47 17.85 -40.89
C ALA A 916 9.61 18.80 -42.09
N GLU A 917 8.74 18.70 -43.10
CA GLU A 917 8.69 19.63 -44.25
C GLU A 917 8.29 21.06 -43.86
N LYS A 918 7.79 21.26 -42.64
CA LYS A 918 7.38 22.57 -42.10
C LYS A 918 8.46 23.25 -41.24
N VAL A 919 9.64 22.64 -41.11
CA VAL A 919 10.75 23.12 -40.28
C VAL A 919 11.66 24.12 -41.02
N GLU A 920 11.51 24.25 -42.34
CA GLU A 920 12.18 25.28 -43.16
C GLU A 920 11.67 26.69 -42.83
#